data_AF-A0A8S3RMZ2-F1
#
_entry.id   AF-A0A8S3RMZ2-F1
#
_cell.length_a   1.000
_cell.length_b   1.000
_cell.length_c   1.000
_cell.angle_alpha   90.00
_cell.angle_beta   90.00
_cell.angle_gamma   90.00
#
_symmetry.space_group_name_H-M   'P 1'
#
loop_
_entity.id
_entity.type
_entity.pdbx_description
1 polymer ?
#
loop_
_entity_poly.entity_id
_entity_poly.type
_entity_poly.pdbx_seq_one_letter_code
_entity_poly.pdbx_strand_id
1 'polypeptide(L)'
;MEAVNNAYNLFWYRGDIDEQRKKKEPVIKLILEKVDHDSLDLKEIMNKACLYDHLDVVTFLLENTEHEKLYIMEAVNNAYNLFWYRGDIDEQREKKEPLIKLIIEKVDHDLLDLKEIMNKACRYGYLDVVTFLLENTDHEKLHIMGAVNNAGNLSIDRCNEKIIETLLQKVKTDLFDMEILMNVTCRNGWLNIVRWLVENIDHSMFDVDTAFNLFIPHDGEETLDIFKLLLQIISPNLFNIGTVIEQASRLNHTEKVLWLLQNKDSSLFEMKYVMNEACRNSNLQIMKYVMDNMDRNCVDARSSKMAFDNIPHDMLDLESAMNNACRYDNVVVVQWFWNNLDRQLFDVKTAWNNACYNCNEALLSYLLDSMDVKMLDTFVALSRACRNIKEGDKIMSLLFEQLNVNTPENCKLVLKESCVHCNRKVVKWLLSNTDIQPLVYKESLIDMIKATINMTNNMDKSDRVSMVQFLLEHDSIRKLRQNDMTEVMEAVSSIGQLDMVRQLWDNNEQSMFNTRAIVNTACESGQFEIVDWFLQNIELKNIDVQTVMVEACGYGWLTIVKLLWSNFDKESFDIRTLLDDACSYGRYDIVKFLLENADSKLLDAKLVLEKSCGYGWKDIILWLFANIETISIDLKTCMFEACAQGRLAIVELFC
;
A
#
# COMPACT_ATOMS: atom_id res chain seq x y z
N MET A 1 25.34 51.75 -14.82
CA MET A 1 24.08 50.98 -14.68
C MET A 1 24.31 49.48 -14.87
N GLU A 2 24.71 48.99 -16.04
CA GLU A 2 24.91 47.54 -16.27
C GLU A 2 25.99 46.92 -15.35
N ALA A 3 27.09 47.63 -15.09
CA ALA A 3 28.10 47.21 -14.11
C ALA A 3 27.60 47.23 -12.65
N VAL A 4 26.68 48.13 -12.32
CA VAL A 4 26.04 48.21 -11.00
C VAL A 4 25.06 47.05 -10.85
N ASN A 5 24.21 46.79 -11.84
CA ASN A 5 23.27 45.65 -11.86
C ASN A 5 23.99 44.29 -11.92
N ASN A 6 25.12 44.17 -12.62
CA ASN A 6 25.92 42.95 -12.67
C ASN A 6 26.70 42.70 -11.38
N ALA A 7 27.30 43.74 -10.79
CA ALA A 7 27.89 43.64 -9.47
C ALA A 7 26.80 43.27 -8.45
N TYR A 8 25.64 43.92 -8.52
CA TYR A 8 24.45 43.64 -7.72
C TYR A 8 24.04 42.16 -7.82
N ASN A 9 23.85 41.61 -9.01
CA ASN A 9 23.48 40.20 -9.19
C ASN A 9 24.57 39.19 -8.77
N LEU A 10 25.85 39.57 -8.85
CA LEU A 10 26.97 38.75 -8.38
C LEU A 10 27.12 38.74 -6.85
N PHE A 11 26.64 39.78 -6.15
CA PHE A 11 26.76 39.88 -4.69
C PHE A 11 25.88 38.88 -3.92
N TRP A 12 24.83 38.34 -4.55
CA TRP A 12 23.82 37.50 -3.89
C TRP A 12 24.00 35.99 -4.13
N TYR A 13 25.09 35.56 -4.77
CA TYR A 13 25.35 34.14 -5.03
C TYR A 13 26.36 33.49 -4.06
N ARG A 14 25.93 32.34 -3.50
CA ARG A 14 26.63 31.23 -2.81
C ARG A 14 28.03 31.50 -2.22
N GLY A 15 28.07 31.54 -0.89
CA GLY A 15 29.25 31.44 -0.02
C GLY A 15 28.82 31.62 1.45
N ASP A 16 29.69 31.29 2.40
CA ASP A 16 29.41 31.40 3.85
C ASP A 16 28.81 32.78 4.19
N ILE A 17 27.55 32.78 4.65
CA ILE A 17 26.63 33.93 4.60
C ILE A 17 27.18 35.09 5.45
N ASP A 18 27.76 34.79 6.60
CA ASP A 18 28.20 35.79 7.58
C ASP A 18 29.49 36.52 7.16
N GLU A 19 30.42 35.84 6.48
CA GLU A 19 31.68 36.45 6.02
C GLU A 19 31.47 37.31 4.76
N GLN A 20 30.53 36.90 3.91
CA GLN A 20 30.15 37.65 2.71
C GLN A 20 29.30 38.88 3.07
N ARG A 21 28.40 38.77 4.06
CA ARG A 21 27.58 39.88 4.57
C ARG A 21 28.42 41.08 4.98
N LYS A 22 29.40 40.87 5.87
CA LYS A 22 30.29 41.91 6.40
C LYS A 22 31.11 42.65 5.34
N LYS A 23 31.43 41.99 4.21
CA LYS A 23 32.23 42.59 3.13
C LYS A 23 31.38 43.38 2.11
N LYS A 24 30.11 43.03 1.94
CA LYS A 24 29.25 43.54 0.86
C LYS A 24 28.33 44.69 1.28
N GLU A 25 27.91 44.70 2.55
CA GLU A 25 26.98 45.69 3.11
C GLU A 25 27.46 47.16 2.96
N PRO A 26 28.75 47.51 3.22
CA PRO A 26 29.23 48.88 2.99
C PRO A 26 29.24 49.31 1.52
N VAL A 27 29.46 48.37 0.60
CA VAL A 27 29.51 48.64 -0.85
C VAL A 27 28.10 48.90 -1.38
N ILE A 28 27.12 48.09 -0.94
CA ILE A 28 25.71 48.29 -1.30
C ILE A 28 25.21 49.64 -0.79
N LYS A 29 25.51 49.99 0.47
CA LYS A 29 25.15 51.29 1.05
C LYS A 29 25.73 52.47 0.26
N LEU A 30 27.02 52.41 -0.09
CA LEU A 30 27.67 53.46 -0.89
C LEU A 30 27.03 53.62 -2.28
N ILE A 31 26.62 52.53 -2.92
CA ILE A 31 25.93 52.58 -4.22
C ILE A 31 24.57 53.27 -4.07
N LEU A 32 23.79 52.89 -3.06
CA LEU A 32 22.49 53.49 -2.79
C LEU A 32 22.60 54.98 -2.43
N GLU A 33 23.69 55.42 -1.80
CA GLU A 33 23.94 56.84 -1.50
C GLU A 33 24.35 57.69 -2.72
N LYS A 34 24.86 57.06 -3.79
CA LYS A 34 25.51 57.77 -4.92
C LYS A 34 24.77 57.65 -6.25
N VAL A 35 23.79 56.76 -6.36
CA VAL A 35 23.06 56.47 -7.59
C VAL A 35 21.60 56.89 -7.44
N ASP A 36 21.05 57.52 -8.49
CA ASP A 36 19.65 57.93 -8.54
C ASP A 36 18.70 56.73 -8.40
N HIS A 37 17.78 56.82 -7.44
CA HIS A 37 16.87 55.74 -7.06
C HIS A 37 15.88 55.35 -8.16
N ASP A 38 15.49 56.28 -9.03
CA ASP A 38 14.57 56.00 -10.15
C ASP A 38 15.22 55.15 -11.26
N SER A 39 16.54 54.96 -11.21
CA SER A 39 17.31 54.14 -12.16
C SER A 39 17.61 52.71 -11.66
N LEU A 40 17.17 52.37 -10.43
CA LEU A 40 17.44 51.10 -9.76
C LEU A 40 16.16 50.27 -9.59
N ASP A 41 16.30 48.95 -9.68
CA ASP A 41 15.22 48.01 -9.32
C ASP A 41 15.16 47.86 -7.79
N LEU A 42 14.64 48.89 -7.12
CA LEU A 42 14.57 48.95 -5.66
C LEU A 42 13.78 47.77 -5.06
N LYS A 43 12.81 47.23 -5.81
CA LYS A 43 12.04 46.04 -5.43
C LYS A 43 12.94 44.82 -5.29
N GLU A 44 13.69 44.49 -6.34
CA GLU A 44 14.61 43.37 -6.32
C GLU A 44 15.70 43.58 -5.26
N ILE A 45 16.06 44.84 -5.01
CA ILE A 45 17.05 45.18 -3.99
C ILE A 45 16.54 44.86 -2.59
N MET A 46 15.34 45.35 -2.27
CA MET A 46 14.67 45.12 -1.01
C MET A 46 14.42 43.62 -0.78
N ASN A 47 13.94 42.91 -1.80
CA ASN A 47 13.71 41.46 -1.74
C ASN A 47 14.95 40.70 -1.32
N LYS A 48 16.09 40.94 -1.98
CA LYS A 48 17.36 40.27 -1.67
C LYS A 48 17.94 40.70 -0.32
N ALA A 49 17.86 41.99 0.03
CA ALA A 49 18.31 42.47 1.33
C ALA A 49 17.55 41.79 2.48
N CYS A 50 16.22 41.64 2.36
CA CYS A 50 15.40 40.90 3.31
C CYS A 50 15.66 39.38 3.27
N LEU A 51 15.92 38.82 2.09
CA LEU A 51 16.18 37.39 1.91
C LEU A 51 17.43 36.92 2.68
N TYR A 52 18.48 37.74 2.66
CA TYR A 52 19.80 37.43 3.22
C TYR A 52 20.14 38.24 4.49
N ASP A 53 19.15 38.88 5.12
CA ASP A 53 19.29 39.58 6.40
C ASP A 53 20.29 40.76 6.40
N HIS A 54 20.29 41.61 5.38
CA HIS A 54 21.10 42.82 5.38
C HIS A 54 20.38 43.99 6.06
N LEU A 55 20.33 43.94 7.40
CA LEU A 55 19.65 44.93 8.23
C LEU A 55 20.01 46.38 7.89
N ASP A 56 21.30 46.72 7.72
CA ASP A 56 21.69 48.12 7.47
C ASP A 56 21.21 48.61 6.10
N VAL A 57 21.18 47.71 5.11
CA VAL A 57 20.66 48.02 3.76
C VAL A 57 19.15 48.21 3.81
N VAL A 58 18.43 47.35 4.54
CA VAL A 58 16.98 47.48 4.72
C VAL A 58 16.65 48.77 5.48
N THR A 59 17.35 49.09 6.58
CA THR A 59 17.20 50.36 7.30
C THR A 59 17.44 51.55 6.37
N PHE A 60 18.54 51.52 5.60
CA PHE A 60 18.85 52.60 4.67
C PHE A 60 17.74 52.80 3.64
N LEU A 61 17.24 51.74 3.03
CA LEU A 61 16.16 51.81 2.04
C LEU A 61 14.87 52.36 2.67
N LEU A 62 14.48 51.87 3.86
CA LEU A 62 13.28 52.33 4.56
C LEU A 62 13.34 53.82 4.98
N GLU A 63 14.54 54.35 5.24
CA GLU A 63 14.74 55.74 5.66
C GLU A 63 14.89 56.73 4.50
N ASN A 64 15.34 56.26 3.33
CA ASN A 64 15.74 57.13 2.22
C ASN A 64 14.88 56.96 0.95
N THR A 65 13.89 56.06 0.96
CA THR A 65 13.02 55.83 -0.21
C THR A 65 11.54 55.76 0.19
N GLU A 66 10.66 56.17 -0.72
CA GLU A 66 9.21 56.05 -0.53
C GLU A 66 8.80 54.58 -0.48
N HIS A 67 8.10 54.19 0.59
CA HIS A 67 7.76 52.79 0.87
C HIS A 67 6.95 52.10 -0.24
N GLU A 68 6.10 52.85 -0.95
CA GLU A 68 5.31 52.35 -2.09
C GLU A 68 6.20 51.84 -3.24
N LYS A 69 7.43 52.36 -3.38
CA LYS A 69 8.40 51.93 -4.40
C LYS A 69 9.14 50.63 -4.04
N LEU A 70 9.06 50.18 -2.78
CA LEU A 70 9.88 49.09 -2.24
C LEU A 70 9.22 47.70 -2.27
N TYR A 71 7.91 47.61 -2.56
CA TYR A 71 7.14 46.35 -2.56
C TYR A 71 7.39 45.51 -1.29
N ILE A 72 7.35 46.18 -0.14
CA ILE A 72 7.77 45.66 1.18
C ILE A 72 7.13 44.32 1.51
N MET A 73 5.87 44.12 1.12
CA MET A 73 5.15 42.86 1.31
C MET A 73 5.83 41.65 0.68
N GLU A 74 6.32 41.79 -0.55
CA GLU A 74 6.98 40.70 -1.27
C GLU A 74 8.32 40.37 -0.62
N ALA A 75 9.03 41.39 -0.13
CA ALA A 75 10.29 41.26 0.59
C ALA A 75 10.10 40.59 1.95
N VAL A 76 9.06 40.99 2.70
CA VAL A 76 8.64 40.36 3.96
C VAL A 76 8.20 38.91 3.72
N ASN A 77 7.40 38.66 2.69
CA ASN A 77 6.98 37.32 2.32
C ASN A 77 8.14 36.42 1.93
N ASN A 78 9.12 36.93 1.18
CA ASN A 78 10.33 36.21 0.81
C ASN A 78 11.23 35.95 2.04
N ALA A 79 11.29 36.88 2.99
CA ALA A 79 11.96 36.66 4.27
C ALA A 79 11.33 35.48 5.04
N TYR A 80 10.00 35.31 4.99
CA TYR A 80 9.29 34.17 5.57
C TYR A 80 9.32 32.88 4.73
N ASN A 81 9.36 32.96 3.39
CA ASN A 81 9.14 31.81 2.49
C ASN A 81 10.38 30.91 2.31
N LEU A 82 11.59 31.32 2.72
CA LEU A 82 12.82 30.54 2.48
C LEU A 82 13.05 29.33 3.40
N PHE A 83 12.16 29.04 4.34
CA PHE A 83 12.37 28.05 5.39
C PHE A 83 12.08 26.59 4.99
N TRP A 84 12.30 26.21 3.73
CA TRP A 84 12.23 24.79 3.31
C TRP A 84 13.41 24.27 2.49
N TYR A 85 14.54 24.99 2.46
CA TYR A 85 15.76 24.45 1.88
C TYR A 85 16.94 24.55 2.86
N ARG A 86 17.01 23.54 3.74
CA ARG A 86 18.20 23.07 4.50
C ARG A 86 18.67 23.95 5.68
N GLY A 87 18.48 23.47 6.90
CA GLY A 87 19.22 23.97 8.06
C GLY A 87 18.54 23.71 9.41
N ASP A 88 19.32 23.86 10.48
CA ASP A 88 18.91 23.83 11.88
C ASP A 88 17.98 25.02 12.18
N ILE A 89 16.81 24.76 12.79
CA ILE A 89 15.68 25.69 12.85
C ILE A 89 15.95 26.86 13.82
N ASP A 90 16.69 26.61 14.90
CA ASP A 90 16.87 27.57 15.98
C ASP A 90 17.92 28.65 15.65
N GLU A 91 19.01 28.31 14.94
CA GLU A 91 20.04 29.28 14.55
C GLU A 91 19.52 30.30 13.52
N GLN A 92 18.50 29.94 12.75
CA GLN A 92 17.87 30.81 11.77
C GLN A 92 16.74 31.66 12.36
N ARG A 93 16.10 31.21 13.46
CA ARG A 93 15.08 31.97 14.20
C ARG A 93 15.66 33.24 14.81
N GLU A 94 16.82 33.14 15.46
CA GLU A 94 17.49 34.26 16.15
C GLU A 94 18.01 35.35 15.17
N LYS A 95 18.33 34.98 13.92
CA LYS A 95 18.98 35.90 12.97
C LYS A 95 18.01 36.87 12.28
N LYS A 96 16.74 36.50 12.06
CA LYS A 96 15.77 37.30 11.27
C LYS A 96 14.68 38.02 12.06
N GLU A 97 14.57 37.75 13.37
CA GLU A 97 13.70 38.51 14.27
C GLU A 97 13.94 40.03 14.23
N PRO A 98 15.20 40.53 14.24
CA PRO A 98 15.46 41.97 14.21
C PRO A 98 14.99 42.63 12.91
N LEU A 99 15.06 41.92 11.79
CA LEU A 99 14.62 42.42 10.48
C LEU A 99 13.10 42.62 10.46
N ILE A 100 12.36 41.64 10.96
CA ILE A 100 10.90 41.69 11.00
C ILE A 100 10.44 42.82 11.93
N LYS A 101 11.04 42.93 13.12
CA LYS A 101 10.76 44.03 14.05
C LYS A 101 11.06 45.39 13.41
N LEU A 102 12.22 45.55 12.77
CA LEU A 102 12.60 46.78 12.08
C LEU A 102 11.56 47.19 11.02
N ILE A 103 11.09 46.26 10.20
CA ILE A 103 10.09 46.54 9.16
C ILE A 103 8.77 46.98 9.79
N ILE A 104 8.31 46.30 10.84
CA ILE A 104 7.06 46.65 11.54
C ILE A 104 7.17 48.03 12.22
N GLU A 105 8.34 48.41 12.74
CA GLU A 105 8.57 49.72 13.37
C GLU A 105 8.62 50.88 12.37
N LYS A 106 9.24 50.65 11.21
CA LYS A 106 9.62 51.72 10.27
C LYS A 106 8.62 51.91 9.14
N VAL A 107 7.74 50.94 8.88
CA VAL A 107 6.79 50.97 7.76
C VAL A 107 5.37 51.21 8.28
N ASP A 108 4.61 52.04 7.56
CA ASP A 108 3.20 52.25 7.86
C ASP A 108 2.44 50.91 7.84
N HIS A 109 1.71 50.62 8.92
CA HIS A 109 0.97 49.38 9.09
C HIS A 109 -0.12 49.18 8.04
N ASP A 110 -0.65 50.25 7.44
CA ASP A 110 -1.65 50.14 6.37
C ASP A 110 -1.04 49.64 5.04
N LEU A 111 0.28 49.68 4.90
CA LEU A 111 1.02 49.08 3.78
C LEU A 111 1.43 47.63 4.03
N LEU A 112 1.18 47.10 5.23
CA LEU A 112 1.55 45.75 5.67
C LEU A 112 0.33 44.83 5.80
N ASP A 113 0.48 43.57 5.39
CA ASP A 113 -0.52 42.53 5.63
C ASP A 113 -0.19 41.92 6.99
N LEU A 114 -0.54 42.68 8.03
CA LEU A 114 -0.29 42.31 9.42
C LEU A 114 -0.91 40.95 9.77
N LYS A 115 -2.02 40.59 9.13
CA LYS A 115 -2.65 39.27 9.24
C LYS A 115 -1.74 38.17 8.72
N GLU A 116 -1.19 38.30 7.51
CA GLU A 116 -0.32 37.28 6.95
C GLU A 116 1.01 37.17 7.73
N ILE A 117 1.55 38.30 8.16
CA ILE A 117 2.73 38.37 9.04
C ILE A 117 2.46 37.59 10.34
N MET A 118 1.34 37.86 11.02
CA MET A 118 0.92 37.20 12.25
C MET A 118 0.70 35.70 12.05
N ASN A 119 0.00 35.31 10.97
CA ASN A 119 -0.26 33.91 10.63
C ASN A 119 1.05 33.14 10.45
N LYS A 120 2.03 33.70 9.73
CA LYS A 120 3.32 33.08 9.53
C LYS A 120 4.13 33.00 10.82
N ALA A 121 4.15 34.08 11.60
CA ALA A 121 4.82 34.08 12.91
C ALA A 121 4.28 32.98 13.83
N CYS A 122 2.95 32.82 13.90
CA CYS A 122 2.29 31.76 14.67
C CYS A 122 2.53 30.37 14.09
N ARG A 123 2.44 30.21 12.76
CA ARG A 123 2.67 28.94 12.07
C ARG A 123 4.07 28.36 12.30
N TYR A 124 5.07 29.24 12.43
CA TYR A 124 6.48 28.86 12.51
C TYR A 124 7.09 29.00 13.92
N GLY A 125 6.30 29.42 14.92
CA GLY A 125 6.72 29.46 16.31
C GLY A 125 7.56 30.69 16.71
N TYR A 126 7.44 31.83 16.01
CA TYR A 126 8.20 33.06 16.30
C TYR A 126 7.57 33.87 17.47
N LEU A 127 7.71 33.38 18.70
CA LEU A 127 7.09 33.97 19.89
C LEU A 127 7.42 35.46 20.09
N ASP A 128 8.66 35.87 19.87
CA ASP A 128 9.09 37.26 20.07
C ASP A 128 8.50 38.21 19.02
N VAL A 129 8.34 37.74 17.78
CA VAL A 129 7.65 38.49 16.71
C VAL A 129 6.17 38.62 17.03
N VAL A 130 5.52 37.54 17.48
CA VAL A 130 4.11 37.57 17.92
C VAL A 130 3.95 38.56 19.08
N THR A 131 4.81 38.48 20.09
CA THR A 131 4.80 39.39 21.25
C THR A 131 4.95 40.84 20.81
N PHE A 132 5.90 41.10 19.91
CA PHE A 132 6.15 42.43 19.38
C PHE A 132 4.97 43.00 18.60
N LEU A 133 4.33 42.20 17.74
CA LEU A 133 3.12 42.58 17.01
C LEU A 133 2.00 42.95 17.99
N LEU A 134 1.78 42.14 19.02
CA LEU A 134 0.76 42.38 20.04
C LEU A 134 1.00 43.66 20.86
N GLU A 135 2.25 44.09 21.02
CA GLU A 135 2.62 45.30 21.76
C GLU A 135 2.58 46.58 20.92
N ASN A 136 2.80 46.47 19.61
CA ASN A 136 3.02 47.63 18.73
C ASN A 136 1.96 47.82 17.66
N THR A 137 0.99 46.92 17.52
CA THR A 137 -0.05 46.99 16.49
C THR A 137 -1.44 46.84 17.09
N ASP A 138 -2.45 47.35 16.38
CA ASP A 138 -3.86 47.15 16.75
C ASP A 138 -4.28 45.68 16.54
N HIS A 139 -4.80 45.04 17.58
CA HIS A 139 -5.16 43.62 17.57
C HIS A 139 -6.25 43.28 16.55
N GLU A 140 -7.12 44.24 16.23
CA GLU A 140 -8.16 44.06 15.20
C GLU A 140 -7.54 43.85 13.81
N LYS A 141 -6.34 44.39 13.53
CA LYS A 141 -5.62 44.21 12.27
C LYS A 141 -4.87 42.87 12.17
N LEU A 142 -4.67 42.16 13.29
CA LEU A 142 -3.85 40.94 13.35
C LEU A 142 -4.61 39.65 13.03
N HIS A 143 -5.94 39.69 12.92
CA HIS A 143 -6.78 38.52 12.67
C HIS A 143 -6.40 37.34 13.59
N ILE A 144 -6.63 37.54 14.90
CA ILE A 144 -6.27 36.62 16.00
C ILE A 144 -6.76 35.19 15.73
N MET A 145 -7.91 35.03 15.06
CA MET A 145 -8.41 33.71 14.70
C MET A 145 -7.54 32.93 13.70
N GLY A 146 -6.96 33.63 12.72
CA GLY A 146 -5.97 33.02 11.84
C GLY A 146 -4.71 32.65 12.60
N ALA A 147 -4.29 33.48 13.55
CA ALA A 147 -3.13 33.25 14.39
C ALA A 147 -3.29 31.96 15.21
N VAL A 148 -4.42 31.78 15.90
CA VAL A 148 -4.74 30.57 16.69
C VAL A 148 -4.72 29.30 15.83
N ASN A 149 -5.39 29.32 14.68
CA ASN A 149 -5.39 28.18 13.76
C ASN A 149 -4.00 27.82 13.24
N ASN A 150 -3.19 28.83 12.91
CA ASN A 150 -1.85 28.62 12.37
C ASN A 150 -0.88 28.08 13.43
N ALA A 151 -0.96 28.60 14.66
CA ALA A 151 -0.22 28.03 15.80
C ALA A 151 -0.62 26.57 16.08
N GLY A 152 -1.87 26.20 15.81
CA GLY A 152 -2.41 24.87 16.04
C GLY A 152 -2.18 23.82 14.94
N ASN A 153 -1.82 24.22 13.72
CA ASN A 153 -1.83 23.34 12.54
C ASN A 153 -0.48 22.70 12.17
N LEU A 154 0.65 23.07 12.81
CA LEU A 154 1.97 22.48 12.53
C LEU A 154 2.78 22.19 13.79
N SER A 155 3.21 20.92 13.88
CA SER A 155 4.03 20.31 14.93
C SER A 155 5.52 20.65 14.78
N ILE A 156 5.90 21.89 15.08
CA ILE A 156 7.31 22.25 15.28
C ILE A 156 7.44 22.90 16.66
N ASP A 157 7.76 22.05 17.64
CA ASP A 157 8.15 22.39 19.02
C ASP A 157 7.10 22.96 20.00
N ARG A 158 7.47 22.88 21.29
CA ARG A 158 6.77 23.39 22.48
C ARG A 158 6.51 24.91 22.49
N CYS A 159 6.94 25.66 21.47
CA CYS A 159 6.77 27.11 21.42
C CYS A 159 5.33 27.53 21.07
N ASN A 160 4.54 26.67 20.42
CA ASN A 160 3.18 27.03 19.99
C ASN A 160 2.19 27.13 21.16
N GLU A 161 2.35 26.32 22.22
CA GLU A 161 1.56 26.47 23.45
C GLU A 161 1.79 27.86 24.06
N LYS A 162 3.06 28.28 24.19
CA LYS A 162 3.43 29.62 24.71
C LYS A 162 2.92 30.78 23.87
N ILE A 163 2.83 30.60 22.55
CA ILE A 163 2.21 31.60 21.66
C ILE A 163 0.75 31.78 22.02
N ILE A 164 -0.01 30.69 22.17
CA ILE A 164 -1.42 30.79 22.57
C ILE A 164 -1.57 31.35 23.98
N GLU A 165 -0.71 30.95 24.94
CA GLU A 165 -0.70 31.55 26.28
C GLU A 165 -0.48 33.07 26.22
N THR A 166 0.46 33.52 25.39
CA THR A 166 0.76 34.95 25.19
C THR A 166 -0.40 35.69 24.54
N LEU A 167 -1.07 35.08 23.55
CA LEU A 167 -2.28 35.63 22.96
C LEU A 167 -3.38 35.81 24.01
N LEU A 168 -3.63 34.79 24.83
CA LEU A 168 -4.64 34.85 25.89
C LEU A 168 -4.31 35.89 26.97
N GLN A 169 -3.03 36.15 27.24
CA GLN A 169 -2.61 37.16 28.21
C GLN A 169 -2.73 38.59 27.69
N LYS A 170 -2.44 38.82 26.40
CA LYS A 170 -2.31 40.18 25.83
C LYS A 170 -3.53 40.64 25.05
N VAL A 171 -4.34 39.72 24.52
CA VAL A 171 -5.49 40.02 23.66
C VAL A 171 -6.78 39.90 24.45
N LYS A 172 -7.74 40.78 24.21
CA LYS A 172 -9.07 40.69 24.81
C LYS A 172 -9.81 39.44 24.33
N THR A 173 -10.57 38.82 25.23
CA THR A 173 -11.25 37.53 24.98
C THR A 173 -12.31 37.59 23.88
N ASP A 174 -12.88 38.76 23.61
CA ASP A 174 -13.89 39.00 22.56
C ASP A 174 -13.36 38.86 21.12
N LEU A 175 -12.03 38.88 20.94
CA LEU A 175 -11.37 38.64 19.64
C LEU A 175 -11.12 37.15 19.35
N PHE A 176 -11.47 36.26 20.28
CA PHE A 176 -11.33 34.81 20.11
C PHE A 176 -12.67 34.15 19.77
N ASP A 177 -12.62 33.22 18.83
CA ASP A 177 -13.62 32.16 18.70
C ASP A 177 -13.21 31.03 19.65
N MET A 178 -13.99 30.88 20.72
CA MET A 178 -13.70 29.92 21.78
C MET A 178 -13.85 28.47 21.32
N GLU A 179 -14.68 28.20 20.31
CA GLU A 179 -14.84 26.87 19.72
C GLU A 179 -13.55 26.46 19.00
N ILE A 180 -13.00 27.34 18.18
CA ILE A 180 -11.76 27.07 17.45
C ILE A 180 -10.59 26.94 18.42
N LEU A 181 -10.51 27.82 19.42
CA LEU A 181 -9.46 27.76 20.43
C LEU A 181 -9.50 26.43 21.19
N MET A 182 -10.68 26.00 21.66
CA MET A 182 -10.86 24.72 22.33
C MET A 182 -10.47 23.54 21.44
N ASN A 183 -10.89 23.56 20.17
CA ASN A 183 -10.56 22.51 19.21
C ASN A 183 -9.05 22.41 18.95
N VAL A 184 -8.36 23.53 18.83
CA VAL A 184 -6.91 23.59 18.63
C VAL A 184 -6.17 23.08 19.86
N THR A 185 -6.57 23.51 21.06
CA THR A 185 -5.89 23.12 22.31
C THR A 185 -6.11 21.64 22.62
N CYS A 186 -7.32 21.12 22.36
CA CYS A 186 -7.64 19.70 22.49
C CYS A 186 -6.89 18.83 21.47
N ARG A 187 -6.82 19.27 20.20
CA ARG A 187 -6.06 18.59 19.15
C ARG A 187 -4.56 18.55 19.43
N ASN A 188 -4.02 19.44 20.27
CA ASN A 188 -2.60 19.47 20.61
C ASN A 188 -2.30 19.01 22.05
N GLY A 189 -3.31 18.68 22.86
CA GLY A 189 -3.12 18.19 24.23
C GLY A 189 -2.59 19.24 25.22
N TRP A 190 -2.88 20.54 25.02
CA TRP A 190 -2.37 21.62 25.88
C TRP A 190 -3.19 21.77 27.18
N LEU A 191 -2.78 21.05 28.23
CA LEU A 191 -3.51 20.92 29.50
C LEU A 191 -3.82 22.27 30.16
N ASN A 192 -2.85 23.17 30.24
CA ASN A 192 -3.01 24.44 30.95
C ASN A 192 -4.06 25.33 30.28
N ILE A 193 -4.07 25.37 28.94
CA ILE A 193 -5.02 26.16 28.17
C ILE A 193 -6.41 25.52 28.23
N VAL A 194 -6.51 24.19 28.07
CA VAL A 194 -7.80 23.50 28.22
C VAL A 194 -8.39 23.73 29.61
N ARG A 195 -7.58 23.61 30.67
CA ARG A 195 -8.01 23.91 32.04
C ARG A 195 -8.53 25.34 32.16
N TRP A 196 -7.79 26.32 31.65
CA TRP A 196 -8.21 27.71 31.68
C TRP A 196 -9.55 27.92 30.96
N LEU A 197 -9.74 27.32 29.77
CA LEU A 197 -11.00 27.39 29.03
C LEU A 197 -12.17 26.79 29.81
N VAL A 198 -11.96 25.62 30.42
CA VAL A 198 -12.98 24.93 31.24
C VAL A 198 -13.35 25.74 32.48
N GLU A 199 -12.39 26.39 33.13
CA GLU A 199 -12.60 27.11 34.39
C GLU A 199 -13.13 28.54 34.21
N ASN A 200 -12.84 29.21 33.08
CA ASN A 200 -13.05 30.66 32.94
C ASN A 200 -14.02 31.06 31.81
N ILE A 201 -14.35 30.17 30.88
CA ILE A 201 -15.21 30.47 29.72
C ILE A 201 -16.58 29.81 29.88
N ASP A 202 -17.63 30.48 29.40
CA ASP A 202 -18.98 29.92 29.31
C ASP A 202 -18.99 28.74 28.32
N HIS A 203 -19.35 27.55 28.81
CA HIS A 203 -19.33 26.31 28.02
C HIS A 203 -20.34 26.29 26.87
N SER A 204 -21.28 27.24 26.80
CA SER A 204 -22.14 27.42 25.63
C SER A 204 -21.41 27.99 24.41
N MET A 205 -20.17 28.48 24.58
CA MET A 205 -19.37 29.08 23.52
C MET A 205 -18.56 28.08 22.69
N PHE A 206 -18.60 26.79 23.01
CA PHE A 206 -17.88 25.75 22.25
C PHE A 206 -18.56 24.39 22.36
N ASP A 207 -18.39 23.55 21.34
CA ASP A 207 -18.88 22.17 21.36
C ASP A 207 -17.87 21.24 22.04
N VAL A 208 -18.22 20.80 23.24
CA VAL A 208 -17.39 19.89 24.05
C VAL A 208 -17.26 18.53 23.36
N ASP A 209 -18.26 18.06 22.62
CA ASP A 209 -18.22 16.74 21.98
C ASP A 209 -17.19 16.71 20.84
N THR A 210 -17.15 17.77 20.03
CA THR A 210 -16.10 17.96 19.00
C THR A 210 -14.72 18.08 19.63
N ALA A 211 -14.58 18.89 20.69
CA ALA A 211 -13.32 19.04 21.42
C ALA A 211 -12.81 17.68 21.96
N PHE A 212 -13.71 16.89 22.54
CA PHE A 212 -13.41 15.58 23.08
C PHE A 212 -12.92 14.61 22.00
N ASN A 213 -13.61 14.54 20.86
CA ASN A 213 -13.21 13.68 19.74
C ASN A 213 -11.85 14.05 19.15
N LEU A 214 -11.52 15.35 19.11
CA LEU A 214 -10.19 15.84 18.70
C LEU A 214 -9.10 15.48 19.70
N PHE A 215 -9.44 15.39 20.99
CA PHE A 215 -8.51 15.07 22.07
C PHE A 215 -8.29 13.55 22.27
N ILE A 216 -9.32 12.71 22.07
CA ILE A 216 -9.27 11.26 22.33
C ILE A 216 -7.98 10.60 21.82
N PRO A 217 -7.48 10.87 20.59
CA PRO A 217 -6.28 10.26 20.02
C PRO A 217 -4.96 10.50 20.76
N HIS A 218 -4.88 11.44 21.70
CA HIS A 218 -3.66 11.70 22.47
C HIS A 218 -3.39 10.64 23.54
N ASP A 219 -2.12 10.30 23.75
CA ASP A 219 -1.65 9.37 24.78
C ASP A 219 -0.62 10.03 25.71
N GLY A 220 -0.48 9.54 26.95
CA GLY A 220 0.44 10.06 27.98
C GLY A 220 -0.23 10.45 29.30
N GLU A 221 0.54 10.51 30.39
CA GLU A 221 0.05 10.72 31.78
C GLU A 221 -0.75 12.03 31.94
N GLU A 222 -0.29 13.14 31.35
CA GLU A 222 -0.95 14.46 31.42
C GLU A 222 -2.28 14.51 30.66
N THR A 223 -2.52 13.55 29.76
CA THR A 223 -3.75 13.49 28.96
C THR A 223 -4.95 13.06 29.80
N LEU A 224 -4.75 12.29 30.88
CA LEU A 224 -5.85 11.86 31.74
C LEU A 224 -6.52 13.06 32.44
N ASP A 225 -5.78 14.12 32.72
CA ASP A 225 -6.34 15.33 33.34
C ASP A 225 -7.22 16.12 32.36
N ILE A 226 -6.79 16.27 31.10
CA ILE A 226 -7.64 16.84 30.04
C ILE A 226 -8.90 16.00 29.87
N PHE A 227 -8.75 14.67 29.83
CA PHE A 227 -9.87 13.74 29.71
C PHE A 227 -10.91 13.94 30.83
N LYS A 228 -10.46 14.06 32.08
CA LYS A 228 -11.34 14.31 33.24
C LYS A 228 -12.00 15.69 33.16
N LEU A 229 -11.26 16.73 32.79
CA LEU A 229 -11.77 18.10 32.67
C LEU A 229 -12.90 18.17 31.65
N LEU A 230 -12.71 17.60 30.46
CA LEU A 230 -13.75 17.60 29.43
C LEU A 230 -14.98 16.80 29.88
N LEU A 231 -14.80 15.64 30.53
CA LEU A 231 -15.93 14.86 31.08
C LEU A 231 -16.73 15.58 32.16
N GLN A 232 -16.18 16.59 32.85
CA GLN A 232 -16.91 17.37 33.85
C GLN A 232 -17.93 18.31 33.21
N ILE A 233 -17.66 18.79 32.00
CA ILE A 233 -18.45 19.82 31.32
C ILE A 233 -19.34 19.27 30.20
N ILE A 234 -19.18 17.99 29.86
CA ILE A 234 -20.02 17.29 28.89
C ILE A 234 -21.49 17.25 29.34
N SER A 235 -22.40 17.51 28.41
CA SER A 235 -23.84 17.37 28.64
C SER A 235 -24.24 15.89 28.76
N PRO A 236 -24.76 15.44 29.91
CA PRO A 236 -25.01 14.02 30.18
C PRO A 236 -26.12 13.39 29.32
N ASN A 237 -26.95 14.21 28.65
CA ASN A 237 -28.09 13.72 27.85
C ASN A 237 -27.77 13.49 26.37
N LEU A 238 -26.63 13.98 25.87
CA LEU A 238 -26.26 13.94 24.45
C LEU A 238 -25.02 13.07 24.17
N PHE A 239 -24.15 12.93 25.17
CA PHE A 239 -22.86 12.28 24.99
C PHE A 239 -22.87 10.82 25.40
N ASN A 240 -22.55 9.94 24.45
CA ASN A 240 -22.48 8.51 24.69
C ASN A 240 -21.11 8.11 25.26
N ILE A 241 -21.02 7.96 26.59
CA ILE A 241 -19.78 7.52 27.24
C ILE A 241 -19.34 6.10 26.80
N GLY A 242 -20.26 5.29 26.29
CA GLY A 242 -19.99 3.98 25.69
C GLY A 242 -19.11 4.09 24.45
N THR A 243 -19.39 5.03 23.53
CA THR A 243 -18.54 5.21 22.34
C THR A 243 -17.15 5.71 22.69
N VAL A 244 -17.02 6.48 23.79
CA VAL A 244 -15.71 6.93 24.28
C VAL A 244 -14.86 5.78 24.76
N ILE A 245 -15.40 4.88 25.59
CA ILE A 245 -14.62 3.75 26.09
C ILE A 245 -14.19 2.83 24.93
N GLU A 246 -15.04 2.66 23.91
CA GLU A 246 -14.70 1.88 22.72
C GLU A 246 -13.55 2.50 21.93
N GLN A 247 -13.57 3.82 21.71
CA GLN A 247 -12.50 4.52 21.00
C GLN A 247 -11.19 4.47 21.80
N ALA A 248 -11.23 4.76 23.10
CA ALA A 248 -10.07 4.69 23.98
C ALA A 248 -9.49 3.26 24.05
N SER A 249 -10.34 2.24 24.06
CA SER A 249 -9.92 0.83 24.04
C SER A 249 -9.26 0.47 22.71
N ARG A 250 -9.82 0.90 21.58
CA ARG A 250 -9.26 0.67 20.24
C ARG A 250 -7.89 1.32 20.07
N LEU A 251 -7.71 2.51 20.63
CA LEU A 251 -6.44 3.25 20.63
C LEU A 251 -5.46 2.79 21.72
N ASN A 252 -5.87 1.82 22.57
CA ASN A 252 -5.06 1.29 23.66
C ASN A 252 -4.69 2.30 24.77
N HIS A 253 -5.54 3.29 25.03
CA HIS A 253 -5.31 4.30 26.08
C HIS A 253 -5.66 3.75 27.47
N THR A 254 -4.74 2.96 28.02
CA THR A 254 -4.92 2.16 29.26
C THR A 254 -5.52 2.97 30.40
N GLU A 255 -4.95 4.13 30.72
CA GLU A 255 -5.36 4.94 31.86
C GLU A 255 -6.77 5.50 31.72
N LYS A 256 -7.12 5.98 30.51
CA LYS A 256 -8.46 6.50 30.20
C LYS A 256 -9.52 5.41 30.32
N VAL A 257 -9.23 4.21 29.79
CA VAL A 257 -10.15 3.06 29.87
C VAL A 257 -10.32 2.62 31.32
N LEU A 258 -9.23 2.39 32.06
CA LEU A 258 -9.32 1.98 33.46
C LEU A 258 -10.04 3.01 34.33
N TRP A 259 -9.78 4.30 34.11
CA TRP A 259 -10.48 5.36 34.85
C TRP A 259 -11.98 5.33 34.57
N LEU A 260 -12.40 5.15 33.32
CA LEU A 260 -13.83 5.02 32.96
C LEU A 260 -14.46 3.80 33.64
N LEU A 261 -13.81 2.64 33.56
CA LEU A 261 -14.30 1.40 34.17
C LEU A 261 -14.39 1.48 35.70
N GLN A 262 -13.59 2.33 36.35
CA GLN A 262 -13.58 2.53 37.80
C GLN A 262 -14.59 3.57 38.30
N ASN A 263 -14.90 4.58 37.48
CA ASN A 263 -15.63 5.77 37.93
C ASN A 263 -17.00 5.96 37.29
N LYS A 264 -17.37 5.13 36.30
CA LYS A 264 -18.65 5.20 35.61
C LYS A 264 -19.41 3.89 35.75
N ASP A 265 -20.73 3.97 35.58
CA ASP A 265 -21.62 2.81 35.65
C ASP A 265 -21.28 1.82 34.53
N SER A 266 -20.98 0.57 34.91
CA SER A 266 -20.64 -0.51 34.00
C SER A 266 -21.74 -0.84 32.99
N SER A 267 -23.01 -0.53 33.31
CA SER A 267 -24.14 -0.73 32.39
C SER A 267 -24.07 0.13 31.13
N LEU A 268 -23.22 1.17 31.11
CA LEU A 268 -23.02 2.06 29.98
C LEU A 268 -22.02 1.50 28.95
N PHE A 269 -21.38 0.35 29.24
CA PHE A 269 -20.25 -0.16 28.48
C PHE A 269 -20.52 -1.54 27.89
N GLU A 270 -20.20 -1.71 26.60
CA GLU A 270 -20.10 -3.04 26.01
C GLU A 270 -18.79 -3.71 26.48
N MET A 271 -18.83 -4.35 27.66
CA MET A 271 -17.65 -5.00 28.26
C MET A 271 -17.00 -6.04 27.33
N LYS A 272 -17.80 -6.72 26.48
CA LYS A 272 -17.29 -7.61 25.43
C LYS A 272 -16.36 -6.90 24.46
N TYR A 273 -16.72 -5.69 24.02
CA TYR A 273 -15.89 -4.90 23.10
C TYR A 273 -14.59 -4.48 23.78
N VAL A 274 -14.68 -3.95 25.00
CA VAL A 274 -13.51 -3.52 25.79
C VAL A 274 -12.53 -4.68 26.01
N MET A 275 -13.05 -5.87 26.34
CA MET A 275 -12.24 -7.08 26.52
C MET A 275 -11.54 -7.50 25.21
N ASN A 276 -12.26 -7.48 24.08
CA ASN A 276 -11.70 -7.86 22.78
C ASN A 276 -10.58 -6.92 22.34
N GLU A 277 -10.77 -5.60 22.49
CA GLU A 277 -9.73 -4.62 22.17
C GLU A 277 -8.53 -4.71 23.12
N ALA A 278 -8.76 -4.95 24.42
CA ALA A 278 -7.68 -5.22 25.37
C ALA A 278 -6.86 -6.46 24.96
N CYS A 279 -7.54 -7.55 24.55
CA CYS A 279 -6.89 -8.77 24.07
C CYS A 279 -6.16 -8.56 22.75
N ARG A 280 -6.69 -7.72 21.85
CA ARG A 280 -6.07 -7.33 20.58
C ARG A 280 -4.84 -6.44 20.74
N ASN A 281 -4.81 -5.58 21.74
CA ASN A 281 -3.73 -4.64 22.00
C ASN A 281 -2.71 -5.14 23.04
N SER A 282 -2.79 -6.42 23.43
CA SER A 282 -1.99 -7.02 24.51
C SER A 282 -2.09 -6.29 25.87
N ASN A 283 -3.21 -5.62 26.14
CA ASN A 283 -3.40 -4.83 27.34
C ASN A 283 -3.89 -5.68 28.52
N LEU A 284 -2.92 -6.27 29.22
CA LEU A 284 -3.20 -7.16 30.35
C LEU A 284 -3.88 -6.44 31.53
N GLN A 285 -3.69 -5.13 31.69
CA GLN A 285 -4.27 -4.38 32.80
C GLN A 285 -5.78 -4.22 32.64
N ILE A 286 -6.25 -3.75 31.47
CA ILE A 286 -7.68 -3.64 31.17
C ILE A 286 -8.31 -5.03 31.24
N MET A 287 -7.67 -6.03 30.60
CA MET A 287 -8.18 -7.39 30.59
C MET A 287 -8.38 -7.96 32.00
N LYS A 288 -7.37 -7.85 32.88
CA LYS A 288 -7.49 -8.28 34.28
C LYS A 288 -8.56 -7.51 35.03
N TYR A 289 -8.63 -6.19 34.85
CA TYR A 289 -9.64 -5.36 35.50
C TYR A 289 -11.06 -5.82 35.12
N VAL A 290 -11.32 -6.04 33.82
CA VAL A 290 -12.62 -6.54 33.34
C VAL A 290 -12.91 -7.92 33.94
N MET A 291 -11.92 -8.83 33.97
CA MET A 291 -12.06 -10.16 34.55
C MET A 291 -12.35 -10.15 36.06
N ASP A 292 -11.67 -9.29 36.82
CA ASP A 292 -11.78 -9.21 38.28
C ASP A 292 -13.11 -8.60 38.75
N ASN A 293 -13.72 -7.75 37.92
CA ASN A 293 -14.98 -7.05 38.21
C ASN A 293 -16.19 -7.69 37.52
N MET A 294 -16.01 -8.84 36.87
CA MET A 294 -17.13 -9.64 36.36
C MET A 294 -17.86 -10.36 37.51
N ASP A 295 -19.19 -10.34 37.45
CA ASP A 295 -20.00 -11.19 38.32
C ASP A 295 -19.75 -12.67 37.95
N ARG A 296 -19.43 -13.52 38.93
CA ARG A 296 -18.94 -14.90 38.70
C ARG A 296 -19.93 -15.79 37.93
N ASN A 297 -21.20 -15.39 37.88
CA ASN A 297 -22.26 -16.09 37.14
C ASN A 297 -22.26 -15.79 35.62
N CYS A 298 -21.53 -14.76 35.16
CA CYS A 298 -21.42 -14.39 33.74
C CYS A 298 -20.26 -15.10 33.02
N VAL A 299 -19.46 -15.89 33.73
CA VAL A 299 -18.30 -16.61 33.17
C VAL A 299 -18.69 -18.03 32.71
N ASP A 300 -19.90 -18.49 33.04
CA ASP A 300 -20.16 -19.92 33.13
C ASP A 300 -21.33 -20.46 32.27
N ALA A 301 -21.12 -20.50 30.95
CA ALA A 301 -21.95 -21.30 30.03
C ALA A 301 -21.23 -22.52 29.41
N ARG A 302 -19.97 -22.79 29.80
CA ARG A 302 -19.24 -24.01 29.41
C ARG A 302 -18.88 -24.92 30.59
N SER A 303 -18.79 -24.42 31.82
CA SER A 303 -18.62 -25.27 33.01
C SER A 303 -19.99 -25.73 33.56
N SER A 304 -21.04 -24.93 33.38
CA SER A 304 -22.42 -25.36 33.54
C SER A 304 -22.96 -25.93 32.22
N LYS A 305 -23.53 -27.13 32.28
CA LYS A 305 -24.08 -27.94 31.17
C LYS A 305 -25.34 -27.31 30.55
N MET A 306 -25.39 -25.99 30.34
CA MET A 306 -26.52 -25.30 29.74
C MET A 306 -26.50 -25.46 28.22
N ALA A 307 -27.64 -25.86 27.66
CA ALA A 307 -27.83 -25.97 26.22
C ALA A 307 -27.58 -24.61 25.55
N PHE A 308 -26.95 -24.64 24.37
CA PHE A 308 -26.58 -23.48 23.54
C PHE A 308 -27.69 -22.43 23.34
N ASP A 309 -28.96 -22.80 23.54
CA ASP A 309 -30.12 -21.95 23.29
C ASP A 309 -30.45 -20.93 24.41
N ASN A 310 -29.71 -20.91 25.54
CA ASN A 310 -30.02 -20.09 26.72
C ASN A 310 -28.88 -19.16 27.21
N ILE A 311 -27.89 -18.84 26.37
CA ILE A 311 -26.80 -17.93 26.76
C ILE A 311 -27.30 -16.47 26.66
N PRO A 312 -27.23 -15.65 27.74
CA PRO A 312 -27.61 -14.24 27.69
C PRO A 312 -26.72 -13.44 26.73
N HIS A 313 -27.30 -12.47 26.03
CA HIS A 313 -26.59 -11.58 25.09
C HIS A 313 -25.46 -10.76 25.74
N ASP A 314 -25.49 -10.59 27.06
CA ASP A 314 -24.54 -9.78 27.85
C ASP A 314 -23.35 -10.59 28.40
N MET A 315 -23.20 -11.86 27.99
CA MET A 315 -22.13 -12.74 28.46
C MET A 315 -20.81 -12.48 27.73
N LEU A 316 -19.71 -12.35 28.48
CA LEU A 316 -18.37 -12.14 27.93
C LEU A 316 -17.90 -13.38 27.16
N ASP A 317 -17.74 -13.21 25.85
CA ASP A 317 -17.28 -14.25 24.93
C ASP A 317 -15.76 -14.41 25.02
N LEU A 318 -15.32 -15.15 26.04
CA LEU A 318 -13.91 -15.42 26.32
C LEU A 318 -13.21 -16.17 25.19
N GLU A 319 -13.95 -16.95 24.41
CA GLU A 319 -13.43 -17.61 23.22
C GLU A 319 -13.05 -16.59 22.13
N SER A 320 -13.94 -15.64 21.83
CA SER A 320 -13.61 -14.54 20.92
C SER A 320 -12.44 -13.69 21.42
N ALA A 321 -12.38 -13.41 22.72
CA ALA A 321 -11.28 -12.66 23.33
C ALA A 321 -9.93 -13.38 23.16
N MET A 322 -9.88 -14.68 23.45
CA MET A 322 -8.69 -15.53 23.25
C MET A 322 -8.32 -15.61 21.76
N ASN A 323 -9.31 -15.78 20.87
CA ASN A 323 -9.08 -15.84 19.43
C ASN A 323 -8.49 -14.54 18.88
N ASN A 324 -8.94 -13.39 19.39
CA ASN A 324 -8.35 -12.09 19.06
C ASN A 324 -6.90 -12.01 19.56
N ALA A 325 -6.62 -12.41 20.80
CA ALA A 325 -5.24 -12.44 21.31
C ALA A 325 -4.31 -13.32 20.44
N CYS A 326 -4.79 -14.50 20.04
CA CYS A 326 -4.03 -15.40 19.15
C CYS A 326 -3.83 -14.80 17.74
N ARG A 327 -4.87 -14.16 17.19
CA ARG A 327 -4.83 -13.53 15.86
C ARG A 327 -3.86 -12.35 15.79
N TYR A 328 -3.72 -11.60 16.87
CA TYR A 328 -2.84 -10.42 16.96
C TYR A 328 -1.50 -10.70 17.65
N ASP A 329 -1.16 -11.97 17.84
CA ASP A 329 0.16 -12.40 18.32
C ASP A 329 0.47 -12.06 19.80
N ASN A 330 -0.57 -11.86 20.61
CA ASN A 330 -0.43 -11.39 21.98
C ASN A 330 -0.22 -12.56 22.97
N VAL A 331 1.00 -13.12 22.95
CA VAL A 331 1.39 -14.31 23.74
C VAL A 331 1.09 -14.14 25.23
N VAL A 332 1.36 -12.96 25.80
CA VAL A 332 1.18 -12.71 27.24
C VAL A 332 -0.28 -12.84 27.66
N VAL A 333 -1.20 -12.36 26.83
CA VAL A 333 -2.65 -12.51 27.07
C VAL A 333 -3.07 -13.97 26.95
N VAL A 334 -2.60 -14.67 25.92
CA VAL A 334 -2.91 -16.10 25.72
C VAL A 334 -2.39 -16.96 26.88
N GLN A 335 -1.14 -16.75 27.30
CA GLN A 335 -0.55 -17.41 28.46
C GLN A 335 -1.34 -17.12 29.73
N TRP A 336 -1.80 -15.88 29.93
CA TRP A 336 -2.61 -15.54 31.09
C TRP A 336 -3.93 -16.31 31.09
N PHE A 337 -4.69 -16.30 29.99
CA PHE A 337 -5.93 -17.06 29.89
C PHE A 337 -5.70 -18.55 30.14
N TRP A 338 -4.67 -19.12 29.54
CA TRP A 338 -4.37 -20.56 29.63
C TRP A 338 -3.96 -21.03 31.03
N ASN A 339 -3.33 -20.14 31.81
CA ASN A 339 -2.86 -20.44 33.16
C ASN A 339 -3.92 -20.17 34.24
N ASN A 340 -4.90 -19.31 33.97
CA ASN A 340 -5.84 -18.84 34.98
C ASN A 340 -7.29 -19.30 34.77
N LEU A 341 -7.63 -19.84 33.59
CA LEU A 341 -8.99 -20.27 33.25
C LEU A 341 -9.03 -21.74 32.80
N ASP A 342 -10.21 -22.36 32.87
CA ASP A 342 -10.42 -23.72 32.37
C ASP A 342 -10.19 -23.77 30.85
N ARG A 343 -9.33 -24.69 30.41
CA ARG A 343 -8.95 -24.86 29.01
C ARG A 343 -10.12 -25.29 28.13
N GLN A 344 -11.15 -25.93 28.70
CA GLN A 344 -12.36 -26.31 27.96
C GLN A 344 -13.17 -25.10 27.47
N LEU A 345 -12.88 -23.90 27.98
CA LEU A 345 -13.53 -22.66 27.55
C LEU A 345 -13.08 -22.20 26.15
N PHE A 346 -11.98 -22.72 25.60
CA PHE A 346 -11.37 -22.18 24.38
C PHE A 346 -11.35 -23.21 23.25
N ASP A 347 -11.70 -22.79 22.03
CA ASP A 347 -11.39 -23.56 20.83
C ASP A 347 -9.88 -23.50 20.55
N VAL A 348 -9.22 -24.54 21.02
CA VAL A 348 -7.78 -24.66 20.89
C VAL A 348 -7.33 -24.81 19.43
N LYS A 349 -8.18 -25.32 18.53
CA LYS A 349 -7.83 -25.46 17.11
C LYS A 349 -7.68 -24.10 16.46
N THR A 350 -8.53 -23.14 16.81
CA THR A 350 -8.43 -21.77 16.30
C THR A 350 -7.17 -21.08 16.81
N ALA A 351 -6.85 -21.21 18.11
CA ALA A 351 -5.61 -20.69 18.68
C ALA A 351 -4.37 -21.27 17.97
N TRP A 352 -4.33 -22.59 17.78
CA TRP A 352 -3.28 -23.31 17.06
C TRP A 352 -3.11 -22.83 15.62
N ASN A 353 -4.21 -22.73 14.87
CA ASN A 353 -4.18 -22.32 13.47
C ASN A 353 -3.72 -20.87 13.29
N ASN A 354 -4.11 -19.97 14.20
CA ASN A 354 -3.66 -18.58 14.20
C ASN A 354 -2.18 -18.47 14.58
N ALA A 355 -1.71 -19.26 15.55
CA ALA A 355 -0.29 -19.31 15.90
C ALA A 355 0.58 -19.79 14.73
N CYS A 356 0.12 -20.82 14.00
CA CYS A 356 0.78 -21.28 12.76
C CYS A 356 0.79 -20.20 11.67
N TYR A 357 -0.33 -19.51 11.47
CA TYR A 357 -0.44 -18.45 10.46
C TYR A 357 0.47 -17.25 10.78
N ASN A 358 0.50 -16.81 12.04
CA ASN A 358 1.33 -15.68 12.48
C ASN A 358 2.82 -16.04 12.63
N CYS A 359 3.15 -17.33 12.56
CA CYS A 359 4.48 -17.85 12.81
C CYS A 359 4.99 -17.61 14.23
N ASN A 360 4.11 -17.77 15.22
CA ASN A 360 4.46 -17.56 16.62
C ASN A 360 5.02 -18.83 17.26
N GLU A 361 6.34 -18.92 17.28
CA GLU A 361 7.06 -20.05 17.87
C GLU A 361 6.80 -20.19 19.38
N ALA A 362 6.73 -19.07 20.11
CA ALA A 362 6.54 -19.08 21.56
C ALA A 362 5.15 -19.60 21.94
N LEU A 363 4.11 -19.15 21.21
CA LEU A 363 2.75 -19.63 21.42
C LEU A 363 2.60 -21.10 20.99
N LEU A 364 3.19 -21.50 19.87
CA LEU A 364 3.14 -22.89 19.42
C LEU A 364 3.85 -23.84 20.38
N SER A 365 5.05 -23.48 20.86
CA SER A 365 5.78 -24.28 21.86
C SER A 365 4.96 -24.45 23.14
N TYR A 366 4.35 -23.36 23.60
CA TYR A 366 3.49 -23.38 24.78
C TYR A 366 2.20 -24.21 24.59
N LEU A 367 1.59 -24.16 23.40
CA LEU A 367 0.44 -25.00 23.06
C LEU A 367 0.83 -26.48 22.96
N LEU A 368 1.98 -26.81 22.34
CA LEU A 368 2.51 -28.17 22.25
C LEU A 368 2.73 -28.81 23.63
N ASP A 369 3.31 -28.06 24.57
CA ASP A 369 3.55 -28.54 25.93
C ASP A 369 2.25 -28.85 26.71
N SER A 370 1.12 -28.29 26.27
CA SER A 370 -0.12 -28.28 27.04
C SER A 370 -1.29 -29.02 26.38
N MET A 371 -1.11 -29.55 25.17
CA MET A 371 -2.14 -30.21 24.36
C MET A 371 -1.81 -31.66 23.98
N ASP A 372 -2.85 -32.45 23.71
CA ASP A 372 -2.69 -33.73 23.01
C ASP A 372 -2.52 -33.47 21.50
N VAL A 373 -1.36 -33.88 20.97
CA VAL A 373 -0.97 -33.80 19.56
C VAL A 373 -2.05 -34.36 18.61
N LYS A 374 -2.83 -35.37 19.04
CA LYS A 374 -3.88 -35.99 18.22
C LYS A 374 -5.07 -35.06 17.91
N MET A 375 -5.24 -33.97 18.67
CA MET A 375 -6.31 -33.00 18.43
C MET A 375 -5.94 -31.95 17.37
N LEU A 376 -4.68 -31.91 16.94
CA LEU A 376 -4.15 -30.92 16.02
C LEU A 376 -4.42 -31.32 14.56
N ASP A 377 -5.06 -30.44 13.81
CA ASP A 377 -5.16 -30.59 12.36
C ASP A 377 -3.84 -30.18 11.71
N THR A 378 -2.98 -31.18 11.49
CA THR A 378 -1.65 -31.01 10.91
C THR A 378 -1.71 -30.46 9.48
N PHE A 379 -2.73 -30.81 8.71
CA PHE A 379 -2.91 -30.30 7.35
C PHE A 379 -3.12 -28.78 7.35
N VAL A 380 -4.05 -28.30 8.16
CA VAL A 380 -4.35 -26.85 8.25
C VAL A 380 -3.14 -26.10 8.79
N ALA A 381 -2.46 -26.63 9.80
CA ALA A 381 -1.25 -26.04 10.38
C ALA A 381 -0.16 -25.81 9.32
N LEU A 382 0.15 -26.85 8.53
CA LEU A 382 1.15 -26.79 7.48
C LEU A 382 0.77 -25.79 6.36
N SER A 383 -0.48 -25.81 5.89
CA SER A 383 -0.95 -24.83 4.90
C SER A 383 -0.88 -23.39 5.43
N ARG A 384 -1.23 -23.15 6.70
CA ARG A 384 -1.14 -21.80 7.31
C ARG A 384 0.29 -21.32 7.48
N ALA A 385 1.21 -22.18 7.88
CA ALA A 385 2.63 -21.84 7.96
C ALA A 385 3.21 -21.49 6.57
N CYS A 386 2.76 -22.16 5.49
CA CYS A 386 3.16 -21.82 4.12
C CYS A 386 2.76 -20.40 3.69
N ARG A 387 1.65 -19.87 4.22
CA ARG A 387 1.14 -18.52 3.87
C ARG A 387 1.99 -17.38 4.40
N ASN A 388 2.78 -17.62 5.44
CA ASN A 388 3.60 -16.58 6.05
C ASN A 388 5.00 -16.54 5.44
N ILE A 389 5.19 -15.60 4.52
CA ILE A 389 6.41 -15.44 3.73
C ILE A 389 7.61 -14.98 4.58
N LYS A 390 7.37 -14.41 5.78
CA LYS A 390 8.43 -13.86 6.63
C LYS A 390 9.15 -14.96 7.42
N GLU A 391 8.42 -15.84 8.10
CA GLU A 391 9.02 -16.78 9.07
C GLU A 391 8.45 -18.21 9.01
N GLY A 392 7.74 -18.57 7.95
CA GLY A 392 7.13 -19.91 7.81
C GLY A 392 8.11 -21.07 7.94
N ASP A 393 9.37 -20.91 7.56
CA ASP A 393 10.44 -21.91 7.66
C ASP A 393 10.79 -22.31 9.11
N LYS A 394 10.73 -21.35 10.05
CA LYS A 394 10.95 -21.63 11.47
C LYS A 394 9.86 -22.52 12.03
N ILE A 395 8.60 -22.19 11.72
CA ILE A 395 7.46 -23.00 12.16
C ILE A 395 7.48 -24.37 11.49
N MET A 396 7.88 -24.47 10.22
CA MET A 396 8.04 -25.77 9.57
C MET A 396 9.04 -26.67 10.31
N SER A 397 10.18 -26.10 10.75
CA SER A 397 11.15 -26.83 11.57
C SER A 397 10.51 -27.36 12.85
N LEU A 398 9.83 -26.48 13.60
CA LEU A 398 9.14 -26.85 14.83
C LEU A 398 8.08 -27.94 14.61
N LEU A 399 7.21 -27.78 13.60
CA LEU A 399 6.14 -28.73 13.32
C LEU A 399 6.69 -30.10 12.89
N PHE A 400 7.70 -30.15 12.02
CA PHE A 400 8.28 -31.41 11.55
C PHE A 400 9.04 -32.14 12.66
N GLU A 401 9.75 -31.42 13.53
CA GLU A 401 10.45 -31.99 14.68
C GLU A 401 9.49 -32.52 15.76
N GLN A 402 8.47 -31.74 16.11
CA GLN A 402 7.61 -32.01 17.26
C GLN A 402 6.44 -32.95 16.94
N LEU A 403 5.90 -32.90 15.70
CA LEU A 403 4.67 -33.62 15.33
C LEU A 403 4.91 -34.86 14.47
N ASN A 404 6.17 -35.17 14.12
CA ASN A 404 6.55 -36.28 13.25
C ASN A 404 5.72 -36.31 11.94
N VAL A 405 5.55 -35.14 11.32
CA VAL A 405 4.74 -34.93 10.10
C VAL A 405 5.55 -35.10 8.80
N ASN A 406 6.73 -35.72 8.88
CA ASN A 406 7.67 -35.97 7.79
C ASN A 406 7.21 -37.08 6.81
N THR A 407 5.95 -37.06 6.38
CA THR A 407 5.42 -38.00 5.38
C THR A 407 5.57 -37.44 3.96
N PRO A 408 5.69 -38.28 2.92
CA PRO A 408 5.71 -37.84 1.53
C PRO A 408 4.51 -36.96 1.15
N GLU A 409 3.31 -37.28 1.65
CA GLU A 409 2.08 -36.52 1.40
C GLU A 409 2.15 -35.10 1.96
N ASN A 410 2.61 -34.96 3.20
CA ASN A 410 2.76 -33.65 3.84
C ASN A 410 3.87 -32.82 3.17
N CYS A 411 4.96 -33.46 2.77
CA CYS A 411 6.03 -32.79 2.02
C CYS A 411 5.49 -32.23 0.69
N LYS A 412 4.74 -33.03 -0.08
CA LYS A 412 4.08 -32.57 -1.32
C LYS A 412 3.09 -31.44 -1.08
N LEU A 413 2.32 -31.49 0.01
CA LEU A 413 1.40 -30.42 0.40
C LEU A 413 2.13 -29.11 0.69
N VAL A 414 3.10 -29.14 1.61
CA VAL A 414 3.91 -27.97 2.01
C VAL A 414 4.56 -27.35 0.78
N LEU A 415 5.03 -28.20 -0.12
CA LEU A 415 5.64 -27.79 -1.36
C LEU A 415 4.68 -27.05 -2.30
N LYS A 416 3.50 -27.62 -2.53
CA LYS A 416 2.46 -26.99 -3.34
C LYS A 416 2.00 -25.66 -2.73
N GLU A 417 1.68 -25.64 -1.44
CA GLU A 417 1.17 -24.46 -0.74
C GLU A 417 2.22 -23.34 -0.65
N SER A 418 3.50 -23.67 -0.41
CA SER A 418 4.58 -22.67 -0.40
C SER A 418 4.81 -22.05 -1.77
N CYS A 419 4.67 -22.80 -2.86
CA CYS A 419 4.69 -22.25 -4.22
C CYS A 419 3.48 -21.35 -4.50
N VAL A 420 2.27 -21.77 -4.11
CA VAL A 420 1.03 -20.97 -4.21
C VAL A 420 1.13 -19.63 -3.49
N HIS A 421 1.89 -19.57 -2.41
CA HIS A 421 2.07 -18.36 -1.61
C HIS A 421 3.40 -17.65 -1.85
N CYS A 422 4.17 -18.04 -2.87
CA CYS A 422 5.48 -17.48 -3.18
C CYS A 422 6.48 -17.51 -2.00
N ASN A 423 6.36 -18.49 -1.09
CA ASN A 423 7.14 -18.58 0.12
C ASN A 423 8.49 -19.27 -0.12
N ARG A 424 9.47 -18.50 -0.62
CA ARG A 424 10.82 -19.01 -0.93
C ARG A 424 11.55 -19.57 0.28
N LYS A 425 11.29 -19.07 1.49
CA LYS A 425 11.95 -19.55 2.70
C LYS A 425 11.57 -20.99 3.02
N VAL A 426 10.26 -21.29 2.98
CA VAL A 426 9.76 -22.66 3.17
C VAL A 426 10.26 -23.60 2.08
N VAL A 427 10.30 -23.14 0.82
CA VAL A 427 10.86 -23.93 -0.29
C VAL A 427 12.36 -24.22 -0.07
N LYS A 428 13.17 -23.20 0.28
CA LYS A 428 14.60 -23.40 0.61
C LYS A 428 14.77 -24.38 1.74
N TRP A 429 13.99 -24.22 2.81
CA TRP A 429 14.04 -25.08 3.98
C TRP A 429 13.74 -26.53 3.61
N LEU A 430 12.66 -26.77 2.86
CA LEU A 430 12.25 -28.11 2.44
C LEU A 430 13.27 -28.78 1.51
N LEU A 431 13.94 -28.02 0.65
CA LEU A 431 14.97 -28.53 -0.26
C LEU A 431 16.35 -28.75 0.40
N SER A 432 16.64 -28.00 1.47
CA SER A 432 17.92 -28.08 2.22
C SER A 432 17.91 -29.14 3.31
N ASN A 433 16.73 -29.58 3.76
CA ASN A 433 16.60 -30.55 4.83
C ASN A 433 16.89 -31.98 4.31
N THR A 434 18.00 -32.57 4.76
CA THR A 434 18.50 -33.88 4.29
C THR A 434 17.57 -35.05 4.60
N ASP A 435 16.72 -34.93 5.61
CA ASP A 435 15.77 -35.98 6.00
C ASP A 435 14.49 -35.91 5.17
N ILE A 436 14.16 -34.72 4.66
CA ILE A 436 12.98 -34.45 3.84
C ILE A 436 13.28 -34.57 2.34
N GLN A 437 14.48 -34.17 1.91
CA GLN A 437 14.90 -34.17 0.51
C GLN A 437 14.66 -35.52 -0.21
N PRO A 438 14.86 -36.71 0.40
CA PRO A 438 14.54 -37.98 -0.23
C PRO A 438 13.04 -38.24 -0.41
N LEU A 439 12.20 -37.65 0.45
CA LEU A 439 10.73 -37.76 0.39
C LEU A 439 10.14 -36.86 -0.69
N VAL A 440 10.85 -35.77 -1.02
CA VAL A 440 10.55 -34.86 -2.14
C VAL A 440 11.19 -35.44 -3.40
N TYR A 441 10.58 -36.49 -3.94
CA TYR A 441 11.04 -37.16 -5.16
C TYR A 441 11.17 -36.19 -6.36
N LYS A 442 12.00 -36.54 -7.35
CA LYS A 442 12.21 -35.79 -8.60
C LYS A 442 10.93 -35.31 -9.30
N GLU A 443 9.87 -36.12 -9.30
CA GLU A 443 8.54 -35.77 -9.85
C GLU A 443 7.95 -34.51 -9.19
N SER A 444 8.23 -34.32 -7.89
CA SER A 444 7.67 -33.24 -7.07
C SER A 444 8.17 -31.84 -7.45
N LEU A 445 9.33 -31.70 -8.08
CA LEU A 445 9.93 -30.41 -8.46
C LEU A 445 9.51 -29.92 -9.84
N ILE A 446 9.26 -30.85 -10.76
CA ILE A 446 8.56 -30.52 -12.00
C ILE A 446 7.11 -30.16 -11.68
N ASP A 447 6.46 -30.94 -10.80
CA ASP A 447 5.13 -30.63 -10.29
C ASP A 447 5.09 -29.26 -9.58
N MET A 448 6.15 -28.84 -8.88
CA MET A 448 6.27 -27.49 -8.32
C MET A 448 6.25 -26.42 -9.41
N ILE A 449 7.11 -26.58 -10.42
CA ILE A 449 7.24 -25.60 -11.51
C ILE A 449 5.90 -25.52 -12.26
N LYS A 450 5.32 -26.67 -12.62
CA LYS A 450 4.00 -26.76 -13.25
C LYS A 450 2.89 -26.19 -12.39
N ALA A 451 2.85 -26.48 -11.07
CA ALA A 451 1.87 -25.91 -10.17
C ALA A 451 2.01 -24.39 -10.10
N THR A 452 3.24 -23.88 -10.00
CA THR A 452 3.53 -22.44 -9.98
C THR A 452 3.05 -21.76 -11.27
N ILE A 453 3.19 -22.44 -12.40
CA ILE A 453 2.81 -21.93 -13.73
C ILE A 453 1.30 -22.02 -13.97
N ASN A 454 0.67 -23.13 -13.62
CA ASN A 454 -0.76 -23.40 -13.84
C ASN A 454 -1.67 -22.73 -12.79
N MET A 455 -1.11 -22.00 -11.83
CA MET A 455 -1.87 -21.27 -10.82
C MET A 455 -2.68 -20.12 -11.45
N THR A 456 -4.00 -20.34 -11.54
CA THR A 456 -5.00 -19.38 -12.03
C THR A 456 -5.42 -18.33 -10.99
N ASN A 457 -4.92 -18.43 -9.76
CA ASN A 457 -5.23 -17.51 -8.67
C ASN A 457 -4.65 -16.09 -8.94
N ASN A 458 -5.13 -15.10 -8.17
CA ASN A 458 -4.77 -13.67 -8.17
C ASN A 458 -3.27 -13.32 -7.98
N MET A 459 -2.35 -14.26 -8.17
CA MET A 459 -0.91 -14.00 -8.16
C MET A 459 -0.54 -13.23 -9.43
N ASP A 460 0.20 -12.13 -9.24
CA ASP A 460 0.73 -11.35 -10.36
C ASP A 460 1.65 -12.22 -11.22
N LYS A 461 1.65 -11.99 -12.55
CA LYS A 461 2.53 -12.70 -13.49
C LYS A 461 4.00 -12.55 -13.07
N SER A 462 4.38 -11.40 -12.52
CA SER A 462 5.71 -11.10 -12.00
C SER A 462 6.14 -12.05 -10.87
N ASP A 463 5.25 -12.31 -9.91
CA ASP A 463 5.55 -13.16 -8.76
C ASP A 463 5.73 -14.62 -9.17
N ARG A 464 4.90 -15.12 -10.10
CA ARG A 464 5.05 -16.46 -10.68
C ARG A 464 6.41 -16.62 -11.36
N VAL A 465 6.78 -15.69 -12.22
CA VAL A 465 8.08 -15.70 -12.92
C VAL A 465 9.22 -15.69 -11.93
N SER A 466 9.16 -14.82 -10.91
CA SER A 466 10.21 -14.70 -9.91
C SER A 466 10.34 -15.96 -9.03
N MET A 467 9.24 -16.66 -8.76
CA MET A 467 9.27 -17.97 -8.08
C MET A 467 9.84 -19.07 -8.99
N VAL A 468 9.45 -19.15 -10.26
CA VAL A 468 10.02 -20.14 -11.19
C VAL A 468 11.52 -19.91 -11.35
N GLN A 469 11.99 -18.67 -11.52
CA GLN A 469 13.41 -18.34 -11.57
C GLN A 469 14.15 -18.82 -10.31
N PHE A 470 13.56 -18.55 -9.14
CA PHE A 470 14.12 -19.01 -7.86
C PHE A 470 14.22 -20.54 -7.78
N LEU A 471 13.23 -21.28 -8.29
CA LEU A 471 13.26 -22.74 -8.35
C LEU A 471 14.37 -23.23 -9.31
N LEU A 472 14.52 -22.62 -10.48
CA LEU A 472 15.52 -22.99 -11.49
C LEU A 472 16.97 -22.79 -11.02
N GLU A 473 17.21 -21.84 -10.13
CA GLU A 473 18.54 -21.59 -9.55
C GLU A 473 18.99 -22.70 -8.59
N HIS A 474 18.10 -23.59 -8.15
CA HIS A 474 18.43 -24.63 -7.19
C HIS A 474 19.23 -25.78 -7.82
N ASP A 475 20.31 -26.22 -7.14
CA ASP A 475 21.22 -27.27 -7.66
C ASP A 475 20.52 -28.61 -7.96
N SER A 476 19.39 -28.89 -7.32
CA SER A 476 18.58 -30.09 -7.62
C SER A 476 18.01 -30.08 -9.04
N ILE A 477 17.69 -28.91 -9.62
CA ILE A 477 17.22 -28.78 -11.01
C ILE A 477 18.34 -29.16 -11.98
N ARG A 478 19.59 -28.80 -11.68
CA ARG A 478 20.76 -29.09 -12.52
C ARG A 478 21.08 -30.58 -12.63
N LYS A 479 20.47 -31.43 -11.80
CA LYS A 479 20.66 -32.89 -11.76
C LYS A 479 19.49 -33.67 -12.39
N LEU A 480 18.56 -32.97 -13.06
CA LEU A 480 17.44 -33.58 -13.78
C LEU A 480 17.93 -34.37 -15.01
N ARG A 481 17.16 -35.39 -15.42
CA ARG A 481 17.45 -36.17 -16.65
C ARG A 481 16.81 -35.48 -17.87
N GLN A 482 17.14 -35.94 -19.08
CA GLN A 482 16.65 -35.40 -20.36
C GLN A 482 15.13 -35.11 -20.38
N ASN A 483 14.28 -36.11 -20.09
CA ASN A 483 12.81 -35.91 -20.12
C ASN A 483 12.35 -34.87 -19.08
N ASP A 484 12.92 -34.93 -17.88
CA ASP A 484 12.61 -34.00 -16.79
C ASP A 484 12.94 -32.55 -17.17
N MET A 485 14.05 -32.34 -17.88
CA MET A 485 14.51 -31.02 -18.33
C MET A 485 13.68 -30.45 -19.49
N THR A 486 13.21 -31.33 -20.38
CA THR A 486 12.27 -30.94 -21.44
C THR A 486 10.98 -30.38 -20.84
N GLU A 487 10.40 -31.04 -19.83
CA GLU A 487 9.16 -30.59 -19.20
C GLU A 487 9.31 -29.24 -18.49
N VAL A 488 10.46 -28.99 -17.88
CA VAL A 488 10.78 -27.67 -17.30
C VAL A 488 10.83 -26.60 -18.39
N MET A 489 11.45 -26.92 -19.53
CA MET A 489 11.57 -26.01 -20.66
C MET A 489 10.23 -25.72 -21.34
N GLU A 490 9.35 -26.71 -21.47
CA GLU A 490 7.96 -26.54 -21.93
C GLU A 490 7.20 -25.58 -21.00
N ALA A 491 7.35 -25.76 -19.69
CA ALA A 491 6.65 -24.94 -18.70
C ALA A 491 7.16 -23.48 -18.71
N VAL A 492 8.47 -23.25 -18.81
CA VAL A 492 9.02 -21.89 -18.96
C VAL A 492 8.62 -21.28 -20.31
N SER A 493 8.49 -22.11 -21.34
CA SER A 493 8.04 -21.67 -22.65
C SER A 493 6.59 -21.22 -22.62
N SER A 494 5.69 -21.93 -21.93
CA SER A 494 4.26 -21.56 -21.87
C SER A 494 3.99 -20.20 -21.22
N ILE A 495 4.83 -19.74 -20.29
CA ILE A 495 4.69 -18.43 -19.63
C ILE A 495 5.31 -17.26 -20.41
N GLY A 496 6.07 -17.54 -21.49
CA GLY A 496 6.68 -16.53 -22.35
C GLY A 496 7.98 -15.92 -21.80
N GLN A 497 8.73 -16.65 -20.96
CA GLN A 497 9.97 -16.14 -20.39
C GLN A 497 11.18 -16.49 -21.26
N LEU A 498 11.40 -15.72 -22.33
CA LEU A 498 12.48 -15.96 -23.29
C LEU A 498 13.88 -15.94 -22.64
N ASP A 499 14.13 -15.05 -21.68
CA ASP A 499 15.43 -14.98 -21.01
C ASP A 499 15.74 -16.25 -20.20
N MET A 500 14.71 -16.83 -19.56
CA MET A 500 14.82 -18.09 -18.83
C MET A 500 15.01 -19.27 -19.80
N VAL A 501 14.30 -19.27 -20.94
CA VAL A 501 14.50 -20.21 -22.04
C VAL A 501 15.96 -20.18 -22.52
N ARG A 502 16.51 -19.00 -22.81
CA ARG A 502 17.91 -18.83 -23.23
C ARG A 502 18.89 -19.32 -22.17
N GLN A 503 18.68 -18.91 -20.93
CA GLN A 503 19.50 -19.33 -19.81
C GLN A 503 19.51 -20.86 -19.64
N LEU A 504 18.35 -21.51 -19.74
CA LEU A 504 18.26 -22.97 -19.65
C LEU A 504 18.94 -23.63 -20.84
N TRP A 505 18.74 -23.10 -22.05
CA TRP A 505 19.33 -23.65 -23.27
C TRP A 505 20.86 -23.56 -23.29
N ASP A 506 21.43 -22.44 -22.84
CA ASP A 506 22.87 -22.19 -22.86
C ASP A 506 23.61 -22.95 -21.75
N ASN A 507 22.96 -23.20 -20.61
CA ASN A 507 23.57 -23.88 -19.46
C ASN A 507 23.48 -25.41 -19.50
N ASN A 508 22.83 -25.98 -20.52
CA ASN A 508 22.55 -27.41 -20.61
C ASN A 508 22.93 -27.96 -21.99
N GLU A 509 23.31 -29.24 -22.05
CA GLU A 509 23.53 -29.93 -23.33
C GLU A 509 22.23 -29.99 -24.15
N GLN A 510 22.29 -29.59 -25.42
CA GLN A 510 21.09 -29.46 -26.27
C GLN A 510 20.38 -30.80 -26.51
N SER A 511 21.10 -31.92 -26.42
CA SER A 511 20.52 -33.27 -26.46
C SER A 511 19.54 -33.54 -25.32
N MET A 512 19.56 -32.77 -24.23
CA MET A 512 18.60 -32.91 -23.13
C MET A 512 17.19 -32.40 -23.46
N PHE A 513 17.01 -31.69 -24.59
CA PHE A 513 15.73 -31.09 -24.94
C PHE A 513 15.05 -31.81 -26.09
N ASN A 514 13.76 -32.11 -25.92
CA ASN A 514 12.88 -32.36 -27.05
C ASN A 514 12.38 -31.02 -27.62
N THR A 515 13.17 -30.43 -28.53
CA THR A 515 12.86 -29.13 -29.15
C THR A 515 11.47 -29.08 -29.78
N ARG A 516 10.99 -30.20 -30.35
CA ARG A 516 9.65 -30.29 -30.94
C ARG A 516 8.57 -30.03 -29.89
N ALA A 517 8.66 -30.68 -28.73
CA ALA A 517 7.67 -30.53 -27.67
C ALA A 517 7.66 -29.09 -27.12
N ILE A 518 8.84 -28.51 -26.92
CA ILE A 518 9.02 -27.14 -26.43
C ILE A 518 8.41 -26.11 -27.39
N VAL A 519 8.70 -26.22 -28.70
CA VAL A 519 8.13 -25.31 -29.71
C VAL A 519 6.62 -25.48 -29.82
N ASN A 520 6.10 -26.72 -29.77
CA ASN A 520 4.66 -26.96 -29.73
C ASN A 520 4.02 -26.21 -28.56
N THR A 521 4.54 -26.35 -27.33
CA THR A 521 3.99 -25.66 -26.16
C THR A 521 4.06 -24.13 -26.29
N ALA A 522 5.15 -23.59 -26.83
CA ALA A 522 5.29 -22.15 -27.08
C ALA A 522 4.24 -21.65 -28.09
N CYS A 523 3.96 -22.44 -29.13
CA CYS A 523 2.94 -22.14 -30.13
C CYS A 523 1.53 -22.25 -29.58
N GLU A 524 1.18 -23.31 -28.85
CA GLU A 524 -0.11 -23.46 -28.16
C GLU A 524 -0.37 -22.27 -27.21
N SER A 525 0.67 -21.77 -26.55
CA SER A 525 0.60 -20.68 -25.58
C SER A 525 0.75 -19.27 -26.18
N GLY A 526 0.96 -19.14 -27.50
CA GLY A 526 1.02 -17.83 -28.18
C GLY A 526 2.32 -17.04 -27.98
N GLN A 527 3.43 -17.70 -27.66
CA GLN A 527 4.67 -17.07 -27.24
C GLN A 527 5.60 -16.79 -28.43
N PHE A 528 5.25 -15.75 -29.20
CA PHE A 528 5.90 -15.38 -30.45
C PHE A 528 7.43 -15.27 -30.36
N GLU A 529 7.95 -14.56 -29.36
CA GLU A 529 9.39 -14.28 -29.24
C GLU A 529 10.21 -15.55 -28.99
N ILE A 530 9.61 -16.55 -28.31
CA ILE A 530 10.23 -17.85 -28.09
C ILE A 530 10.26 -18.63 -29.41
N VAL A 531 9.14 -18.68 -30.13
CA VAL A 531 9.06 -19.36 -31.43
C VAL A 531 10.06 -18.75 -32.42
N ASP A 532 10.09 -17.43 -32.56
CA ASP A 532 11.03 -16.71 -33.43
C ASP A 532 12.49 -17.02 -33.05
N TRP A 533 12.82 -17.02 -31.76
CA TRP A 533 14.15 -17.36 -31.30
C TRP A 533 14.53 -18.81 -31.63
N PHE A 534 13.65 -19.78 -31.42
CA PHE A 534 13.89 -21.17 -31.79
C PHE A 534 14.10 -21.34 -33.30
N LEU A 535 13.32 -20.62 -34.13
CA LEU A 535 13.45 -20.64 -35.59
C LEU A 535 14.78 -20.09 -36.09
N GLN A 536 15.30 -19.05 -35.44
CA GLN A 536 16.54 -18.40 -35.85
C GLN A 536 17.81 -19.14 -35.41
N ASN A 537 17.76 -19.92 -34.32
CA ASN A 537 18.97 -20.40 -33.63
C ASN A 537 19.21 -21.91 -33.71
N ILE A 538 18.24 -22.70 -34.16
CA ILE A 538 18.33 -24.17 -34.12
C ILE A 538 18.10 -24.74 -35.52
N GLU A 539 18.93 -25.72 -35.91
CA GLU A 539 18.70 -26.46 -37.16
C GLU A 539 17.35 -27.16 -37.09
N LEU A 540 16.38 -26.65 -37.86
CA LEU A 540 14.96 -27.01 -37.86
C LEU A 540 14.62 -28.44 -38.32
N LYS A 541 15.63 -29.30 -38.50
CA LYS A 541 15.50 -30.64 -39.07
C LYS A 541 14.61 -31.59 -38.26
N ASN A 542 14.23 -31.23 -37.03
CA ASN A 542 13.43 -32.05 -36.12
C ASN A 542 12.09 -31.42 -35.68
N ILE A 543 11.69 -30.26 -36.23
CA ILE A 543 10.39 -29.65 -35.91
C ILE A 543 9.34 -30.16 -36.90
N ASP A 544 8.25 -30.69 -36.37
CA ASP A 544 7.06 -31.01 -37.15
C ASP A 544 6.26 -29.71 -37.37
N VAL A 545 6.68 -28.96 -38.39
CA VAL A 545 6.14 -27.63 -38.68
C VAL A 545 4.65 -27.66 -38.96
N GLN A 546 4.13 -28.76 -39.52
CA GLN A 546 2.70 -28.94 -39.74
C GLN A 546 1.95 -28.95 -38.41
N THR A 547 2.39 -29.76 -37.44
CA THR A 547 1.76 -29.82 -36.11
C THR A 547 1.79 -28.45 -35.43
N VAL A 548 2.95 -27.80 -35.42
CA VAL A 548 3.13 -26.46 -34.82
C VAL A 548 2.19 -25.42 -35.45
N MET A 549 2.04 -25.45 -36.77
CA MET A 549 1.17 -24.55 -37.52
C MET A 549 -0.32 -24.82 -37.25
N VAL A 550 -0.71 -26.10 -37.13
CA VAL A 550 -2.09 -26.48 -36.75
C VAL A 550 -2.44 -25.90 -35.38
N GLU A 551 -1.60 -26.08 -34.37
CA GLU A 551 -1.86 -25.55 -33.02
C GLU A 551 -1.97 -24.00 -33.05
N ALA A 552 -1.07 -23.32 -33.74
CA ALA A 552 -1.14 -21.86 -33.90
C ALA A 552 -2.45 -21.42 -34.59
N CYS A 553 -2.93 -22.19 -35.57
CA CYS A 553 -4.21 -21.99 -36.24
C CYS A 553 -5.41 -22.21 -35.30
N GLY A 554 -5.45 -23.29 -34.53
CA GLY A 554 -6.54 -23.61 -33.61
C GLY A 554 -6.65 -22.65 -32.42
N TYR A 555 -5.52 -22.27 -31.83
CA TYR A 555 -5.49 -21.33 -30.70
C TYR A 555 -5.62 -19.85 -31.11
N GLY A 556 -5.47 -19.52 -32.40
CA GLY A 556 -5.74 -18.16 -32.90
C GLY A 556 -4.52 -17.23 -32.93
N TRP A 557 -3.30 -17.78 -32.93
CA TRP A 557 -2.06 -17.00 -32.87
C TRP A 557 -1.59 -16.55 -34.27
N LEU A 558 -2.30 -15.57 -34.86
CA LEU A 558 -2.04 -15.09 -36.22
C LEU A 558 -0.58 -14.62 -36.46
N THR A 559 0.06 -14.01 -35.46
CA THR A 559 1.46 -13.56 -35.57
C THR A 559 2.42 -14.72 -35.73
N ILE A 560 2.19 -15.83 -35.01
CA ILE A 560 2.94 -17.07 -35.13
C ILE A 560 2.65 -17.75 -36.48
N VAL A 561 1.39 -17.81 -36.90
CA VAL A 561 0.99 -18.31 -38.23
C VAL A 561 1.76 -17.59 -39.34
N LYS A 562 1.81 -16.26 -39.30
CA LYS A 562 2.55 -15.47 -40.30
C LYS A 562 4.05 -15.73 -40.26
N LEU A 563 4.63 -15.87 -39.07
CA LEU A 563 6.05 -16.18 -38.87
C LEU A 563 6.41 -17.55 -39.46
N LEU A 564 5.61 -18.57 -39.16
CA LEU A 564 5.82 -19.92 -39.71
C LEU A 564 5.64 -19.92 -41.23
N TRP A 565 4.60 -19.24 -41.73
CA TRP A 565 4.32 -19.14 -43.16
C TRP A 565 5.44 -18.46 -43.95
N SER A 566 6.16 -17.50 -43.35
CA SER A 566 7.27 -16.80 -44.03
C SER A 566 8.60 -17.54 -43.95
N ASN A 567 8.77 -18.47 -43.01
CA ASN A 567 10.02 -19.18 -42.77
C ASN A 567 10.10 -20.57 -43.43
N PHE A 568 8.97 -21.12 -43.89
CA PHE A 568 8.90 -22.46 -44.48
C PHE A 568 8.22 -22.47 -45.84
N ASP A 569 8.59 -23.43 -46.68
CA ASP A 569 7.96 -23.63 -47.99
C ASP A 569 6.49 -24.03 -47.82
N LYS A 570 5.62 -23.45 -48.65
CA LYS A 570 4.16 -23.69 -48.59
C LYS A 570 3.79 -25.17 -48.72
N GLU A 571 4.59 -25.96 -49.45
CA GLU A 571 4.39 -27.41 -49.62
C GLU A 571 4.57 -28.20 -48.31
N SER A 572 5.18 -27.59 -47.30
CA SER A 572 5.30 -28.17 -45.95
C SER A 572 3.98 -28.18 -45.19
N PHE A 573 2.98 -27.45 -45.68
CA PHE A 573 1.71 -27.25 -45.00
C PHE A 573 0.56 -27.94 -45.73
N ASP A 574 -0.17 -28.79 -45.01
CA ASP A 574 -1.49 -29.23 -45.45
C ASP A 574 -2.52 -28.15 -45.13
N ILE A 575 -2.74 -27.26 -46.10
CA ILE A 575 -3.65 -26.11 -46.02
C ILE A 575 -5.06 -26.52 -45.62
N ARG A 576 -5.52 -27.70 -46.06
CA ARG A 576 -6.84 -28.19 -45.73
C ARG A 576 -6.98 -28.44 -44.24
N THR A 577 -5.96 -29.04 -43.62
CA THR A 577 -5.93 -29.28 -42.17
C THR A 577 -5.84 -27.97 -41.39
N LEU A 578 -5.03 -27.01 -41.85
CA LEU A 578 -4.91 -25.68 -41.21
C LEU A 578 -6.25 -24.93 -41.21
N LEU A 579 -6.96 -24.95 -42.34
CA LEU A 579 -8.28 -24.33 -42.46
C LEU A 579 -9.35 -25.07 -41.67
N ASP A 580 -9.32 -26.40 -41.65
CA ASP A 580 -10.27 -27.19 -40.85
C ASP A 580 -10.20 -26.80 -39.37
N ASP A 581 -8.98 -26.68 -38.83
CA ASP A 581 -8.76 -26.36 -37.43
C ASP A 581 -9.10 -24.89 -37.11
N ALA A 582 -8.61 -23.95 -37.93
CA ALA A 582 -8.95 -22.53 -37.80
C ALA A 582 -10.47 -22.29 -37.90
N CYS A 583 -11.16 -22.99 -38.79
CA CYS A 583 -12.62 -22.94 -38.90
C CYS A 583 -13.34 -23.62 -37.76
N SER A 584 -12.82 -24.71 -37.20
CA SER A 584 -13.46 -25.38 -36.07
C SER A 584 -13.47 -24.48 -34.82
N TYR A 585 -12.44 -23.65 -34.64
CA TYR A 585 -12.31 -22.71 -33.53
C TYR A 585 -12.68 -21.24 -33.86
N GLY A 586 -13.16 -20.97 -35.09
CA GLY A 586 -13.67 -19.64 -35.47
C GLY A 586 -12.60 -18.56 -35.60
N ARG A 587 -11.37 -18.92 -35.99
CA ARG A 587 -10.24 -17.99 -36.10
C ARG A 587 -10.28 -17.20 -37.41
N TYR A 588 -11.19 -16.22 -37.47
CA TYR A 588 -11.47 -15.41 -38.66
C TYR A 588 -10.21 -14.87 -39.38
N ASP A 589 -9.31 -14.19 -38.66
CA ASP A 589 -8.15 -13.54 -39.30
C ASP A 589 -7.15 -14.56 -39.88
N ILE A 590 -7.07 -15.75 -39.28
CA ILE A 590 -6.23 -16.84 -39.77
C ILE A 590 -6.84 -17.46 -41.02
N VAL A 591 -8.14 -17.74 -41.02
CA VAL A 591 -8.86 -18.26 -42.18
C VAL A 591 -8.71 -17.32 -43.38
N LYS A 592 -8.91 -16.01 -43.15
CA LYS A 592 -8.69 -14.97 -44.15
C LYS A 592 -7.26 -15.00 -44.67
N PHE A 593 -6.26 -14.99 -43.77
CA PHE A 593 -4.85 -15.02 -44.15
C PHE A 593 -4.51 -16.25 -45.01
N LEU A 594 -4.95 -17.45 -44.60
CA LEU A 594 -4.69 -18.69 -45.33
C LEU A 594 -5.32 -18.66 -46.73
N LEU A 595 -6.59 -18.25 -46.86
CA LEU A 595 -7.29 -18.19 -48.16
C LEU A 595 -6.74 -17.12 -49.11
N GLU A 596 -6.18 -16.02 -48.58
CA GLU A 596 -5.55 -14.98 -49.40
C GLU A 596 -4.18 -15.42 -49.95
N ASN A 597 -3.46 -16.31 -49.25
CA ASN A 597 -2.07 -16.66 -49.53
C ASN A 597 -1.84 -18.09 -50.07
N ALA A 598 -2.83 -18.97 -49.99
CA ALA A 598 -2.79 -20.32 -50.58
C ALA A 598 -3.12 -20.30 -52.09
N ASP A 599 -2.39 -21.11 -52.86
CA ASP A 599 -2.48 -21.15 -54.33
C ASP A 599 -3.75 -21.87 -54.87
N SER A 600 -4.54 -22.55 -54.01
CA SER A 600 -5.72 -23.36 -54.37
C SER A 600 -7.06 -22.87 -53.79
N LYS A 601 -7.41 -21.59 -53.98
CA LYS A 601 -8.60 -20.94 -53.39
C LYS A 601 -9.95 -21.68 -53.49
N LEU A 602 -10.14 -22.57 -54.48
CA LEU A 602 -11.44 -23.19 -54.79
C LEU A 602 -11.78 -24.47 -54.00
N LEU A 603 -10.81 -25.36 -53.74
CA LEU A 603 -11.07 -26.61 -53.01
C LEU A 603 -11.29 -26.34 -51.50
N ASP A 604 -10.60 -25.32 -51.01
CA ASP A 604 -10.51 -24.96 -49.61
C ASP A 604 -11.71 -24.11 -49.12
N ALA A 605 -12.30 -23.31 -50.01
CA ALA A 605 -13.45 -22.46 -49.69
C ALA A 605 -14.73 -23.24 -49.33
N LYS A 606 -14.95 -24.42 -49.93
CA LYS A 606 -16.11 -25.27 -49.63
C LYS A 606 -16.04 -25.83 -48.21
N LEU A 607 -14.88 -26.36 -47.81
CA LEU A 607 -14.64 -26.84 -46.45
C LEU A 607 -14.87 -25.74 -45.41
N VAL A 608 -14.27 -24.57 -45.65
CA VAL A 608 -14.39 -23.40 -44.77
C VAL A 608 -15.86 -23.03 -44.58
N LEU A 609 -16.65 -23.05 -45.65
CA LEU A 609 -18.07 -22.74 -45.59
C LEU A 609 -18.86 -23.80 -44.79
N GLU A 610 -18.68 -25.08 -45.09
CA GLU A 610 -19.36 -26.19 -44.38
C GLU A 610 -19.08 -26.14 -42.87
N LYS A 611 -17.80 -26.01 -42.49
CA LYS A 611 -17.38 -25.93 -41.09
C LYS A 611 -17.89 -24.67 -40.40
N SER A 612 -17.75 -23.52 -41.04
CA SER A 612 -18.23 -22.26 -40.47
C SER A 612 -19.76 -22.27 -40.27
N CYS A 613 -20.51 -22.95 -41.16
CA CYS A 613 -21.95 -23.13 -40.99
C CYS A 613 -22.30 -24.05 -39.82
N GLY A 614 -21.62 -25.19 -39.69
CA GLY A 614 -21.83 -26.14 -38.58
C GLY A 614 -21.43 -25.58 -37.21
N TYR A 615 -20.31 -24.83 -37.14
CA TYR A 615 -19.83 -24.25 -35.87
C TYR A 615 -20.40 -22.87 -35.54
N GLY A 616 -21.03 -22.18 -36.51
CA GLY A 616 -21.75 -20.93 -36.25
C GLY A 616 -20.95 -19.65 -36.50
N TRP A 617 -19.89 -19.69 -37.29
CA TRP A 617 -18.97 -18.57 -37.50
C TRP A 617 -19.43 -17.63 -38.62
N LYS A 618 -20.36 -16.74 -38.27
CA LYS A 618 -21.00 -15.78 -39.19
C LYS A 618 -20.01 -14.92 -39.98
N ASP A 619 -18.97 -14.40 -39.33
CA ASP A 619 -18.04 -13.46 -39.96
C ASP A 619 -17.19 -14.12 -41.05
N ILE A 620 -16.85 -15.41 -40.88
CA ILE A 620 -16.16 -16.20 -41.90
C ILE A 620 -17.06 -16.41 -43.11
N ILE A 621 -18.34 -16.73 -42.89
CA ILE A 621 -19.34 -16.94 -43.95
C ILE A 621 -19.54 -15.66 -44.76
N LEU A 622 -19.73 -14.53 -44.09
CA LEU A 622 -19.91 -13.22 -44.74
C LEU A 622 -18.68 -12.84 -45.56
N TRP A 623 -17.47 -13.07 -45.03
CA TRP A 623 -16.25 -12.79 -45.76
C TRP A 623 -16.09 -13.69 -46.99
N LEU A 624 -16.43 -14.98 -46.89
CA LEU A 624 -16.41 -15.90 -48.04
C LEU A 624 -17.33 -15.40 -49.18
N PHE A 625 -18.56 -14.99 -48.86
CA PHE A 625 -19.50 -14.47 -49.88
C PHE A 625 -19.06 -13.16 -50.50
N ALA A 626 -18.35 -12.32 -49.74
CA ALA A 626 -17.85 -11.06 -50.27
C ALA A 626 -16.62 -11.22 -51.18
N ASN A 627 -15.85 -12.32 -51.07
CA ASN A 627 -14.52 -12.42 -51.68
C ASN A 627 -14.31 -13.60 -52.62
N ILE A 628 -15.25 -14.56 -52.71
CA ILE A 628 -15.12 -15.73 -53.58
C ILE A 628 -16.31 -15.78 -54.55
N GLU A 629 -16.09 -15.23 -55.75
CA GLU A 629 -17.12 -15.03 -56.79
C GLU A 629 -17.75 -16.33 -57.34
N THR A 630 -17.16 -17.50 -57.07
CA THR A 630 -17.58 -18.78 -57.66
C THR A 630 -17.37 -19.96 -56.72
N ILE A 631 -17.95 -19.93 -55.52
CA ILE A 631 -18.28 -21.21 -54.88
C ILE A 631 -19.57 -21.67 -55.57
N SER A 632 -19.60 -22.85 -56.20
CA SER A 632 -20.88 -23.52 -56.43
C SER A 632 -21.39 -23.96 -55.06
N ILE A 633 -21.94 -22.99 -54.31
CA ILE A 633 -22.28 -23.16 -52.91
C ILE A 633 -23.38 -24.19 -52.87
N ASP A 634 -23.07 -25.38 -52.35
CA ASP A 634 -24.11 -26.30 -51.95
C ASP A 634 -24.71 -25.77 -50.63
N LEU A 635 -25.57 -24.75 -50.76
CA LEU A 635 -26.29 -24.13 -49.65
C LEU A 635 -27.12 -25.17 -48.90
N LYS A 636 -27.50 -26.30 -49.54
CA LYS A 636 -28.21 -27.38 -48.88
C LYS A 636 -27.35 -28.06 -47.83
N THR A 637 -26.09 -28.36 -48.15
CA THR A 637 -25.15 -28.96 -47.18
C THR A 637 -24.83 -27.98 -46.05
N CYS A 638 -24.64 -26.70 -46.36
CA CYS A 638 -24.40 -25.65 -45.35
C CYS A 638 -25.59 -25.48 -44.39
N MET A 639 -26.80 -25.43 -44.94
CA MET A 639 -28.03 -25.31 -44.17
C MET A 639 -28.36 -26.60 -43.40
N PHE A 640 -28.01 -27.77 -43.94
CA PHE A 640 -28.10 -29.04 -43.24
C PHE A 640 -27.18 -29.05 -42.00
N GLU A 641 -25.91 -28.68 -42.15
CA GLU A 641 -24.96 -28.63 -41.03
C GLU A 641 -25.36 -27.60 -39.98
N ALA A 642 -25.77 -26.40 -40.39
CA ALA A 642 -26.26 -25.37 -39.48
C ALA A 642 -27.51 -25.83 -38.70
N CYS A 643 -28.45 -26.51 -39.37
CA CYS A 643 -29.63 -27.09 -38.72
C CYS A 643 -29.26 -28.26 -37.79
N ALA A 644 -28.38 -29.17 -38.22
CA ALA A 644 -27.95 -30.33 -37.45
C ALA A 644 -27.26 -29.92 -36.14
N GLN A 645 -26.51 -28.82 -36.16
CA GLN A 645 -25.79 -28.27 -35.00
C GLN A 645 -26.57 -27.18 -34.24
N GLY A 646 -27.83 -26.91 -34.62
CA GLY A 646 -28.68 -25.93 -33.94
C GLY A 646 -28.24 -24.46 -34.06
N ARG A 647 -27.55 -24.08 -35.15
CA ARG A 647 -27.01 -22.73 -35.37
C ARG A 647 -28.06 -21.77 -35.96
N LEU A 648 -29.02 -21.34 -35.14
CA LEU A 648 -30.14 -20.47 -35.57
C LEU A 648 -29.67 -19.20 -36.33
N ALA A 649 -28.67 -18.49 -35.81
CA ALA A 649 -28.16 -17.26 -36.42
C ALA A 649 -27.55 -17.46 -37.83
N ILE A 650 -27.09 -18.68 -38.13
CA ILE A 650 -26.61 -19.04 -39.47
C ILE A 650 -27.79 -19.42 -40.37
N VAL A 651 -28.79 -20.15 -39.86
CA VAL A 651 -30.01 -20.46 -40.62
C VAL A 651 -30.73 -19.17 -41.02
N GLU A 652 -30.85 -18.20 -40.10
CA GLU A 652 -31.39 -16.87 -40.38
C GLU A 652 -30.57 -16.07 -41.39
N LEU A 653 -29.24 -16.28 -41.46
CA LEU A 653 -28.38 -15.61 -42.44
C LEU A 653 -28.68 -16.08 -43.87
N PHE A 654 -29.16 -17.32 -44.03
CA PHE A 654 -29.41 -17.97 -45.32
C PHE A 654 -30.88 -17.90 -45.77
N CYS A 655 -31.78 -17.44 -44.92
CA CYS A 655 -33.21 -17.25 -45.20
C CYS A 655 -33.48 -15.79 -45.57
#